data_AF-A0A2H5YQB8-F1
#
_entry.id   AF-A0A2H5YQB8-F1
#
_cell.length_a   1.000
_cell.length_b   1.000
_cell.length_c   1.000
_cell.angle_alpha   90.00
_cell.angle_beta   90.00
_cell.angle_gamma   90.00
#
_symmetry.space_group_name_H-M   'P 1'
#
loop_
_entity.id
_entity.type
_entity.pdbx_description
1 polymer ?
#
loop_
_entity_poly.entity_id
_entity_poly.type
_entity_poly.pdbx_seq_one_letter_code
_entity_poly.pdbx_strand_id
1 'polypeptide(L)'
;MIPTRLSLSQFLCYREPVEVDFQGIRIACLSGENGAGKSALLDAITWALWGKARSNSDQDLLSLGGREMCVEFCFILNGQEYRVIRRRSIAAPGSSGRAMLELHVRDGERWRVLSGNNLRHTQSIIDKILGIDYETFINSAFILQNRADEFTTKTPAERKRVLGEILNLGEYDRYERLARDEQRRCEQEIRAIERDLEAIASYLELLPQLEAEVAERRRTVDELRAQLDDLRQRRDEVVKTLQVLETAERVSAQQAQRAEQLASQVRERERQQVELRERVRGHEAVLVRAGEITARFERWQQLRQAMDELNQRLHERQALLAVERRLEDGIQREVHCVERELHACEQQIARCERELARLPTLEGERCRLDRELAALGDLDDEMQQIQAHLQELQSRRGELQAECRRLKEQMQELKGKIDQLDAIDAACPVCLRPLGEHERDRLKAEIELQGRALGDEFREKRAQIERIDAERGQRETELKRLQRAREQRDRLRQELARVETQLAGLAERRAELDRHLAKRQELAEALDRGLPGAELRVELEAVRQKLAAIPYDEREGQELAQQLQEVAGAEQEYQALQQASLAAELERRQLAALEEQIAADRAELERLHREIEELRSQIERAAPLREQRDQLQARILTAERALHEEQEALGRAQQRLEDAYEKRERAAELEAQRQQLVAEKGIYEELVRAFGKGGIQAMIIENMIPELEERANAILDRMPGNAMRLEFRTQRQRLSGDGLIETLDIVISDEAGRRPYELYSGGEMFRINFAIRVALSMLLAHRAGTRLELLVIDEGFGTQDTKGREGLVQAIRAIEDEFAMILVITHIDELKDQFPTRINVVKTPQGSQVFVT
;
A
#
# COMPACT_ATOMS: atom_id res chain seq x y z
N MET A 1 -54.04 38.62 -58.34
CA MET A 1 -55.13 39.18 -57.53
C MET A 1 -56.01 40.09 -58.39
N ILE A 2 -57.31 39.80 -58.51
CA ILE A 2 -58.31 40.58 -59.27
C ILE A 2 -59.31 41.23 -58.31
N PRO A 3 -59.37 42.56 -58.16
CA PRO A 3 -60.40 43.22 -57.36
C PRO A 3 -61.83 42.85 -57.79
N THR A 4 -62.73 42.60 -56.84
CA THR A 4 -64.17 42.41 -57.14
C THR A 4 -65.03 43.49 -56.49
N ARG A 5 -64.75 43.84 -55.23
CA ARG A 5 -65.50 44.87 -54.50
C ARG A 5 -64.59 45.55 -53.48
N LEU A 6 -64.73 46.87 -53.36
CA LEU A 6 -64.11 47.66 -52.28
C LEU A 6 -65.20 48.46 -51.56
N SER A 7 -65.31 48.27 -50.25
CA SER A 7 -66.13 49.11 -49.38
C SER A 7 -65.24 49.79 -48.36
N LEU A 8 -65.34 51.11 -48.23
CA LEU A 8 -64.58 51.88 -47.26
C LEU A 8 -65.45 52.93 -46.58
N SER A 9 -65.19 53.18 -45.31
CA SER A 9 -65.85 54.22 -44.54
C SER A 9 -64.87 54.88 -43.59
N GLN A 10 -65.01 56.20 -43.41
CA GLN A 10 -64.17 57.02 -42.53
C GLN A 10 -62.67 56.96 -42.88
N PHE A 11 -62.32 56.72 -44.14
CA PHE A 11 -60.95 56.57 -44.63
C PHE A 11 -60.56 57.78 -45.50
N LEU A 12 -59.57 58.55 -45.05
CA LEU A 12 -59.09 59.79 -45.66
C LEU A 12 -60.23 60.78 -45.99
N CYS A 13 -60.54 60.98 -47.28
CA CYS A 13 -61.60 61.88 -47.75
C CYS A 13 -62.98 61.21 -47.85
N TYR A 14 -63.07 59.88 -47.70
CA TYR A 14 -64.29 59.10 -47.72
C TYR A 14 -64.89 58.98 -46.30
N ARG A 15 -65.71 59.96 -45.91
CA ARG A 15 -66.30 60.02 -44.56
C ARG A 15 -67.51 59.11 -44.41
N GLU A 16 -68.37 59.07 -45.42
CA GLU A 16 -69.52 58.16 -45.49
C GLU A 16 -69.10 56.82 -46.12
N PRO A 17 -69.84 55.73 -45.87
CA PRO A 17 -69.59 54.44 -46.54
C PRO A 17 -69.70 54.59 -48.06
N VAL A 18 -68.62 54.23 -48.75
CA VAL A 18 -68.54 54.18 -50.21
C VAL A 18 -68.25 52.76 -50.64
N GLU A 19 -68.95 52.31 -51.67
CA GLU A 19 -68.75 51.01 -52.30
C GLU A 19 -68.39 51.19 -53.77
N VAL A 20 -67.35 50.49 -54.20
CA VAL A 20 -66.89 50.42 -55.58
C VAL A 20 -66.98 48.97 -56.02
N ASP A 21 -67.83 48.72 -57.01
CA ASP A 21 -67.93 47.42 -57.68
C ASP A 21 -66.93 47.37 -58.84
N PHE A 22 -66.07 46.36 -58.82
CA PHE A 22 -65.07 46.10 -59.85
C PHE A 22 -65.44 44.93 -60.76
N GLN A 23 -66.56 44.24 -60.51
CA GLN A 23 -66.95 43.08 -61.28
C GLN A 23 -67.16 43.42 -62.76
N GLY A 24 -66.54 42.63 -63.64
CA GLY A 24 -66.61 42.81 -65.08
C GLY A 24 -65.71 43.92 -65.65
N ILE A 25 -65.00 44.68 -64.81
CA ILE A 25 -64.08 45.74 -65.26
C ILE A 25 -62.73 45.13 -65.63
N ARG A 26 -62.36 45.16 -66.92
CA ARG A 26 -61.00 44.82 -67.38
C ARG A 26 -60.09 46.05 -67.46
N ILE A 27 -60.60 47.17 -67.95
CA ILE A 27 -59.89 48.45 -67.95
C ILE A 27 -60.85 49.53 -67.46
N ALA A 28 -60.45 50.28 -66.43
CA ALA A 28 -61.18 51.47 -65.99
C ALA A 28 -60.28 52.68 -65.78
N CYS A 29 -60.85 53.85 -66.07
CA CYS A 29 -60.26 55.13 -65.75
C CYS A 29 -60.84 55.64 -64.41
N LEU A 30 -59.97 55.87 -63.42
CA LEU A 30 -60.30 56.53 -62.17
C LEU A 30 -60.12 58.05 -62.33
N SER A 31 -61.23 58.77 -62.48
CA SER A 31 -61.28 60.20 -62.81
C SER A 31 -61.84 61.06 -61.69
N GLY A 32 -61.33 62.29 -61.55
CA GLY A 32 -61.77 63.24 -60.53
C GLY A 32 -60.78 64.41 -60.37
N GLU A 33 -61.23 65.50 -59.76
CA GLU A 33 -60.38 66.68 -59.49
C GLU A 33 -59.17 66.32 -58.62
N ASN A 34 -58.10 67.12 -58.69
CA ASN A 34 -56.94 66.93 -57.84
C ASN A 34 -57.33 67.07 -56.36
N GLY A 35 -56.92 66.10 -55.55
CA GLY A 35 -57.34 66.03 -54.14
C GLY A 35 -58.78 65.53 -53.91
N ALA A 36 -59.47 65.02 -54.94
CA ALA A 36 -60.80 64.42 -54.79
C ALA A 36 -60.79 63.05 -54.11
N GLY A 37 -59.64 62.38 -53.97
CA GLY A 37 -59.54 61.09 -53.28
C GLY A 37 -59.29 59.85 -54.13
N LYS A 38 -58.87 60.01 -55.39
CA LYS A 38 -58.56 58.90 -56.32
C LYS A 38 -57.53 57.93 -55.72
N SER A 39 -56.38 58.49 -55.36
CA SER A 39 -55.25 57.83 -54.72
C SER A 39 -55.66 57.11 -53.40
N ALA A 40 -56.60 57.68 -52.64
CA ALA A 40 -57.07 57.10 -51.39
C ALA A 40 -57.82 55.76 -51.54
N LEU A 41 -58.43 55.47 -52.70
CA LEU A 41 -59.04 54.15 -52.97
C LEU A 41 -57.99 53.04 -53.08
N LEU A 42 -56.83 53.36 -53.68
CA LEU A 42 -55.73 52.42 -53.79
C LEU A 42 -55.03 52.19 -52.46
N ASP A 43 -54.85 53.27 -51.69
CA ASP A 43 -54.32 53.19 -50.32
C ASP A 43 -55.24 52.33 -49.44
N ALA A 44 -56.56 52.35 -49.67
CA ALA A 44 -57.50 51.48 -48.98
C ALA A 44 -57.27 50.00 -49.31
N ILE A 45 -57.00 49.65 -50.58
CA ILE A 45 -56.68 48.27 -50.99
C ILE A 45 -55.38 47.80 -50.34
N THR A 46 -54.30 48.58 -50.42
CA THR A 46 -52.99 48.18 -49.86
C THR A 46 -53.06 48.11 -48.34
N TRP A 47 -53.80 49.02 -47.70
CA TRP A 47 -53.99 49.01 -46.25
C TRP A 47 -54.82 47.81 -45.80
N ALA A 48 -55.88 47.43 -46.53
CA ALA A 48 -56.65 46.23 -46.21
C ALA A 48 -55.75 44.98 -46.20
N LEU A 49 -54.92 44.80 -47.24
CA LEU A 49 -54.07 43.62 -47.43
C LEU A 49 -52.86 43.57 -46.49
N TRP A 50 -52.03 44.62 -46.45
CA TRP A 50 -50.76 44.62 -45.70
C TRP A 50 -50.74 45.54 -44.47
N GLY A 51 -51.80 46.32 -44.23
CA GLY A 51 -51.80 47.34 -43.19
C GLY A 51 -50.88 48.51 -43.49
N LYS A 52 -50.47 48.67 -44.74
CA LYS A 52 -49.56 49.72 -45.21
C LYS A 52 -50.22 50.53 -46.32
N ALA A 53 -49.99 51.82 -46.30
CA ALA A 53 -50.40 52.78 -47.32
C ALA A 53 -49.24 53.76 -47.56
N ARG A 54 -49.43 54.73 -48.47
CA ARG A 54 -48.41 55.78 -48.67
C ARG A 54 -48.14 56.65 -47.43
N SER A 55 -49.07 56.72 -46.47
CA SER A 55 -48.82 57.34 -45.17
C SER A 55 -48.19 56.34 -44.19
N ASN A 56 -47.20 56.81 -43.43
CA ASN A 56 -46.48 56.00 -42.43
C ASN A 56 -47.26 55.80 -41.11
N SER A 57 -48.42 56.43 -40.95
CA SER A 57 -49.24 56.34 -39.74
C SER A 57 -50.72 56.13 -40.08
N ASP A 58 -51.32 55.08 -39.51
CA ASP A 58 -52.76 54.84 -39.64
C ASP A 58 -53.64 55.95 -39.06
N GLN A 59 -53.13 56.79 -38.14
CA GLN A 59 -53.90 57.95 -37.66
C GLN A 59 -54.14 58.95 -38.79
N ASP A 60 -53.19 59.07 -39.71
CA ASP A 60 -53.27 59.97 -40.85
C ASP A 60 -54.19 59.42 -41.96
N LEU A 61 -54.57 58.14 -41.88
CA LEU A 61 -55.54 57.50 -42.78
C LEU A 61 -56.98 57.66 -42.33
N LEU A 62 -57.23 58.06 -41.09
CA LEU A 62 -58.59 58.28 -40.58
C LEU A 62 -59.14 59.63 -41.08
N SER A 63 -60.40 59.64 -41.48
CA SER A 63 -61.04 60.89 -41.90
C SER A 63 -61.14 61.90 -40.75
N LEU A 64 -61.04 63.19 -41.07
CA LEU A 64 -61.09 64.29 -40.08
C LEU A 64 -62.36 64.20 -39.21
N GLY A 65 -62.18 63.99 -37.90
CA GLY A 65 -63.26 63.86 -36.92
C GLY A 65 -63.81 62.43 -36.76
N GLY A 66 -63.32 61.47 -37.53
CA GLY A 66 -63.65 60.07 -37.39
C GLY A 66 -63.12 59.43 -36.12
N ARG A 67 -63.75 58.33 -35.69
CA ARG A 67 -63.28 57.52 -34.54
C ARG A 67 -62.94 56.08 -34.91
N GLU A 68 -63.46 55.58 -36.03
CA GLU A 68 -63.22 54.24 -36.53
C GLU A 68 -63.22 54.28 -38.06
N MET A 69 -62.23 53.64 -38.68
CA MET A 69 -62.21 53.35 -40.11
C MET A 69 -62.38 51.86 -40.36
N CYS A 70 -63.04 51.55 -41.47
CA CYS A 70 -63.26 50.19 -41.94
C CYS A 70 -62.99 50.15 -43.45
N VAL A 71 -62.22 49.16 -43.88
CA VAL A 71 -62.05 48.81 -45.29
C VAL A 71 -62.34 47.32 -45.45
N GLU A 72 -63.27 47.00 -46.33
CA GLU A 72 -63.59 45.66 -46.79
C GLU A 72 -63.19 45.54 -48.25
N PHE A 73 -62.29 44.62 -48.55
CA PHE A 73 -61.77 44.38 -49.89
C PHE A 73 -61.99 42.93 -50.29
N CYS A 74 -62.73 42.72 -51.38
CA CYS A 74 -62.97 41.42 -52.00
C CYS A 74 -62.16 41.30 -53.29
N PHE A 75 -61.54 40.15 -53.51
CA PHE A 75 -60.73 39.88 -54.69
C PHE A 75 -60.71 38.40 -55.05
N ILE A 76 -60.44 38.08 -56.30
CA ILE A 76 -60.20 36.72 -56.77
C ILE A 76 -58.69 36.48 -56.88
N LEU A 77 -58.22 35.33 -56.42
CA LEU A 77 -56.84 34.88 -56.60
C LEU A 77 -56.86 33.37 -56.88
N ASN A 78 -56.21 32.94 -57.97
CA ASN A 78 -56.18 31.54 -58.40
C ASN A 78 -57.58 30.89 -58.51
N GLY A 79 -58.58 31.66 -58.96
CA GLY A 79 -59.97 31.21 -59.12
C GLY A 79 -60.79 31.14 -57.83
N GLN A 80 -60.23 31.50 -56.67
CA GLN A 80 -60.93 31.56 -55.38
C GLN A 80 -61.21 33.02 -54.99
N GLU A 81 -62.41 33.32 -54.48
CA GLU A 81 -62.76 34.66 -54.02
C GLU A 81 -62.48 34.81 -52.52
N TYR A 82 -61.71 35.83 -52.17
CA TYR A 82 -61.32 36.19 -50.81
C TYR A 82 -61.93 37.52 -50.41
N ARG A 83 -62.14 37.68 -49.10
CA ARG A 83 -62.60 38.94 -48.49
C ARG A 83 -61.76 39.27 -47.27
N VAL A 84 -61.14 40.43 -47.30
CA VAL A 84 -60.35 40.98 -46.19
C VAL A 84 -61.09 42.17 -45.59
N ILE A 85 -61.34 42.13 -44.29
CA ILE A 85 -61.96 43.23 -43.54
C ILE A 85 -60.93 43.73 -42.53
N ARG A 86 -60.53 44.98 -42.66
CA ARG A 86 -59.63 45.65 -41.70
C ARG A 86 -60.34 46.83 -41.05
N ARG A 87 -60.37 46.84 -39.72
CA ARG A 87 -60.93 47.93 -38.91
C ARG A 87 -59.90 48.47 -37.95
N ARG A 88 -59.93 49.78 -37.74
CA ARG A 88 -59.12 50.45 -36.73
C ARG A 88 -59.92 51.56 -36.07
N SER A 89 -60.03 51.51 -34.75
CA SER A 89 -60.61 52.57 -33.93
C SER A 89 -59.54 53.32 -33.16
N ILE A 90 -59.69 54.64 -33.09
CA ILE A 90 -58.89 55.48 -32.17
C ILE A 90 -59.40 55.23 -30.76
N ALA A 91 -58.47 55.16 -29.82
CA ALA A 91 -58.79 55.02 -28.42
C ALA A 91 -59.54 56.25 -27.88
N ALA A 92 -60.58 56.02 -27.08
CA ALA A 92 -61.07 57.06 -26.18
C ALA A 92 -59.98 57.41 -25.14
N PRO A 93 -59.93 58.63 -24.58
CA PRO A 93 -58.96 59.00 -23.55
C PRO A 93 -58.96 57.96 -22.42
N GLY A 94 -57.83 57.25 -22.23
CA GLY A 94 -57.70 56.18 -21.22
C GLY A 94 -57.92 54.74 -21.71
N SER A 95 -58.13 54.50 -23.01
CA SER A 95 -58.17 53.16 -23.62
C SER A 95 -57.06 52.98 -24.67
N SER A 96 -56.83 51.75 -25.13
CA SER A 96 -56.03 51.46 -26.34
C SER A 96 -56.96 51.27 -27.54
N GLY A 97 -56.59 51.85 -28.69
CA GLY A 97 -57.35 51.71 -29.93
C GLY A 97 -57.44 50.24 -30.34
N ARG A 98 -58.57 49.81 -30.92
CA ARG A 98 -58.75 48.41 -31.33
C ARG A 98 -58.46 48.27 -32.82
N ALA A 99 -57.63 47.30 -33.16
CA ALA A 99 -57.40 46.87 -34.53
C ALA A 99 -58.03 45.49 -34.72
N MET A 100 -58.61 45.26 -35.89
CA MET A 100 -59.25 44.01 -36.26
C MET A 100 -58.92 43.69 -37.71
N LEU A 101 -58.60 42.42 -37.98
CA LEU A 101 -58.27 41.91 -39.29
C LEU A 101 -58.93 40.55 -39.46
N GLU A 102 -59.87 40.48 -40.39
CA GLU A 102 -60.55 39.25 -40.76
C GLU A 102 -60.25 38.88 -42.20
N LEU A 103 -59.99 37.60 -42.43
CA LEU A 103 -59.84 37.01 -43.76
C LEU A 103 -60.91 35.94 -43.94
N HIS A 104 -61.58 35.98 -45.08
CA HIS A 104 -62.57 34.99 -45.49
C HIS A 104 -62.27 34.49 -46.90
N VAL A 105 -62.70 33.26 -47.20
CA VAL A 105 -62.74 32.68 -48.55
C VAL A 105 -64.16 32.27 -48.88
N ARG A 106 -64.57 32.40 -50.14
CA ARG A 106 -65.89 32.03 -50.62
C ARG A 106 -65.95 30.52 -50.87
N ASP A 107 -66.99 29.88 -50.33
CA ASP A 107 -67.28 28.45 -50.48
C ASP A 107 -68.75 28.32 -50.91
N GLY A 108 -68.98 28.23 -52.23
CA GLY A 108 -70.31 28.37 -52.83
C GLY A 108 -70.95 29.73 -52.57
N GLU A 109 -72.11 29.74 -51.91
CA GLU A 109 -72.84 30.98 -51.54
C GLU A 109 -72.43 31.55 -50.17
N ARG A 110 -71.52 30.89 -49.41
CA ARG A 110 -71.16 31.30 -48.03
C ARG A 110 -69.70 31.72 -47.91
N TRP A 111 -69.41 32.58 -46.94
CA TRP A 111 -68.06 32.98 -46.56
C TRP A 111 -67.53 32.10 -45.42
N ARG A 112 -66.37 31.48 -45.61
CA ARG A 112 -65.64 30.70 -44.60
C ARG A 112 -64.48 31.53 -44.03
N VAL A 113 -64.36 31.59 -42.71
CA VAL A 113 -63.28 32.33 -42.02
C VAL A 113 -61.93 31.60 -42.19
N LEU A 114 -60.89 32.33 -42.56
CA LEU A 114 -59.49 31.90 -42.62
C LEU A 114 -58.57 32.72 -41.68
N SER A 115 -59.15 33.58 -40.84
CA SER A 115 -58.42 34.36 -39.84
C SER A 115 -57.65 33.45 -38.87
N GLY A 116 -56.42 33.82 -38.54
CA GLY A 116 -55.61 33.14 -37.53
C GLY A 116 -55.97 33.58 -36.10
N ASN A 117 -55.34 32.95 -35.11
CA ASN A 117 -55.60 33.20 -33.68
C ASN A 117 -55.34 34.65 -33.21
N ASN A 118 -54.58 35.44 -33.98
CA ASN A 118 -54.30 36.85 -33.69
C ASN A 118 -53.97 37.61 -34.98
N LEU A 119 -53.90 38.95 -34.90
CA LEU A 119 -53.59 39.85 -36.02
C LEU A 119 -52.33 39.46 -36.80
N ARG A 120 -51.21 39.11 -36.12
CA ARG A 120 -49.95 38.73 -36.80
C ARG A 120 -50.10 37.40 -37.54
N HIS A 121 -50.81 36.44 -36.96
CA HIS A 121 -51.07 35.15 -37.60
C HIS A 121 -51.98 35.33 -38.82
N THR A 122 -53.07 36.10 -38.71
CA THR A 122 -53.93 36.44 -39.86
C THR A 122 -53.14 37.16 -40.95
N GLN A 123 -52.26 38.11 -40.60
CA GLN A 123 -51.39 38.77 -41.56
C GLN A 123 -50.45 37.78 -42.27
N SER A 124 -49.81 36.87 -41.54
CA SER A 124 -48.94 35.85 -42.15
C SER A 124 -49.70 34.91 -43.09
N ILE A 125 -50.97 34.60 -42.80
CA ILE A 125 -51.83 33.83 -43.71
C ILE A 125 -52.12 34.64 -44.98
N ILE A 126 -52.44 35.93 -44.84
CA ILE A 126 -52.64 36.84 -45.98
C ILE A 126 -51.38 36.92 -46.83
N ASP A 127 -50.21 37.17 -46.23
CA ASP A 127 -48.93 37.28 -46.94
C ASP A 127 -48.59 35.98 -47.69
N LYS A 128 -48.85 34.81 -47.08
CA LYS A 128 -48.66 33.51 -47.74
C LYS A 128 -49.63 33.26 -48.89
N ILE A 129 -50.90 33.69 -48.76
CA ILE A 129 -51.91 33.53 -49.82
C ILE A 129 -51.57 34.45 -51.00
N LEU A 130 -51.21 35.70 -50.72
CA LEU A 130 -50.84 36.67 -51.76
C LEU A 130 -49.52 36.30 -52.45
N GLY A 131 -48.59 35.67 -51.73
CA GLY A 131 -47.28 35.24 -52.25
C GLY A 131 -46.29 36.37 -52.55
N ILE A 132 -46.71 37.62 -52.32
CA ILE A 132 -45.92 38.83 -52.52
C ILE A 132 -46.06 39.74 -51.30
N ASP A 133 -44.97 40.39 -50.92
CA ASP A 133 -44.98 41.40 -49.85
C ASP A 133 -45.41 42.77 -50.38
N TYR A 134 -45.65 43.71 -49.46
CA TYR A 134 -46.07 45.06 -49.80
C TYR A 134 -45.11 45.77 -50.76
N GLU A 135 -43.79 45.67 -50.53
CA GLU A 135 -42.80 46.34 -51.37
C GLU A 135 -42.77 45.75 -52.78
N THR A 136 -42.85 44.42 -52.90
CA THR A 136 -42.94 43.74 -54.19
C THR A 136 -44.24 44.11 -54.90
N PHE A 137 -45.38 44.16 -54.21
CA PHE A 137 -46.66 44.55 -54.80
C PHE A 137 -46.68 46.01 -55.26
N ILE A 138 -46.18 46.96 -54.46
CA ILE A 138 -46.08 48.36 -54.89
C ILE A 138 -45.13 48.50 -56.07
N ASN A 139 -43.98 47.82 -56.06
CA ASN A 139 -43.01 47.93 -57.14
C ASN A 139 -43.46 47.22 -58.43
N SER A 140 -44.32 46.21 -58.34
CA SER A 140 -44.82 45.44 -59.50
C SER A 140 -46.21 45.86 -59.99
N ALA A 141 -47.18 46.03 -59.10
CA ALA A 141 -48.57 46.34 -59.46
C ALA A 141 -48.84 47.84 -59.62
N PHE A 142 -47.97 48.73 -59.12
CA PHE A 142 -48.14 50.18 -59.24
C PHE A 142 -47.07 50.81 -60.12
N ILE A 143 -47.52 51.59 -61.10
CA ILE A 143 -46.71 52.56 -61.82
C ILE A 143 -47.05 53.93 -61.24
N LEU A 144 -46.20 54.39 -60.31
CA LEU A 144 -46.35 55.67 -59.61
C LEU A 144 -45.74 56.84 -60.42
N GLN A 145 -46.29 58.03 -60.23
CA GLN A 145 -45.79 59.29 -60.80
C GLN A 145 -44.29 59.52 -60.48
N ASN A 146 -43.51 59.97 -61.47
CA ASN A 146 -42.05 60.24 -61.41
C ASN A 146 -41.13 59.04 -61.09
N ARG A 147 -41.62 57.79 -61.19
CA ARG A 147 -40.79 56.57 -60.97
C ARG A 147 -40.73 55.61 -62.14
N ALA A 148 -41.38 55.93 -63.26
CA ALA A 148 -41.45 55.03 -64.43
C ALA A 148 -40.10 54.89 -65.15
N ASP A 149 -39.27 55.94 -65.12
CA ASP A 149 -37.93 56.03 -65.71
C ASP A 149 -36.81 55.75 -64.68
N GLU A 150 -37.14 55.42 -63.43
CA GLU A 150 -36.17 55.27 -62.34
C GLU A 150 -35.16 54.14 -62.59
N PHE A 151 -35.57 53.07 -63.28
CA PHE A 151 -34.66 51.98 -63.65
C PHE A 151 -33.76 52.38 -64.84
N THR A 152 -34.32 53.06 -65.83
CA THR A 152 -33.60 53.41 -67.06
C THR A 152 -32.69 54.62 -66.91
N THR A 153 -32.93 55.49 -65.93
CA THR A 153 -32.07 56.66 -65.63
C THR A 153 -30.90 56.35 -64.68
N LYS A 154 -30.95 55.23 -63.94
CA LYS A 154 -29.87 54.78 -63.05
C LYS A 154 -28.61 54.40 -63.80
N THR A 155 -27.45 54.56 -63.16
CA THR A 155 -26.18 54.06 -63.72
C THR A 155 -26.18 52.53 -63.83
N PRO A 156 -25.37 51.92 -64.71
CA PRO A 156 -25.30 50.46 -64.85
C PRO A 156 -25.11 49.68 -63.54
N ALA A 157 -24.27 50.20 -62.63
CA ALA A 157 -24.03 49.60 -61.32
C ALA A 157 -25.26 49.71 -60.40
N GLU A 158 -25.99 50.81 -60.47
CA GLU A 158 -27.24 51.00 -59.73
C GLU A 158 -28.38 50.16 -60.31
N ARG A 159 -28.45 49.97 -61.63
CA ARG A 159 -29.40 49.05 -62.27
C ARG A 159 -29.16 47.61 -61.80
N LYS A 160 -27.90 47.14 -61.79
CA LYS A 160 -27.53 45.82 -61.22
C LYS A 160 -27.90 45.72 -59.73
N ARG A 161 -27.72 46.78 -58.95
CA ARG A 161 -28.13 46.82 -57.54
C ARG A 161 -29.64 46.72 -57.38
N VAL A 162 -30.40 47.48 -58.16
CA VAL A 162 -31.87 47.42 -58.18
C VAL A 162 -32.35 46.02 -58.54
N LEU A 163 -31.73 45.37 -59.54
CA LEU A 163 -32.01 43.97 -59.85
C LEU A 163 -31.66 43.04 -58.67
N GLY A 164 -30.54 43.25 -57.99
CA GLY A 164 -30.17 42.47 -56.80
C GLY A 164 -31.15 42.63 -55.63
N GLU A 165 -31.66 43.83 -55.40
CA GLU A 165 -32.69 44.13 -54.38
C GLU A 165 -34.03 43.49 -54.75
N ILE A 166 -34.45 43.65 -56.00
CA ILE A 166 -35.66 43.04 -56.60
C ILE A 166 -35.61 41.51 -56.51
N LEU A 167 -34.43 40.92 -56.72
CA LEU A 167 -34.20 39.48 -56.65
C LEU A 167 -33.90 38.96 -55.24
N ASN A 168 -33.93 39.83 -54.23
CA ASN A 168 -33.61 39.52 -52.83
C ASN A 168 -32.28 38.76 -52.66
N LEU A 169 -31.22 39.17 -53.37
CA LEU A 169 -29.92 38.49 -53.34
C LEU A 169 -29.10 38.80 -52.07
N GLY A 170 -29.63 39.60 -51.13
CA GLY A 170 -28.95 39.97 -49.89
C GLY A 170 -28.62 38.80 -48.95
N GLU A 171 -29.32 37.67 -49.07
CA GLU A 171 -28.98 36.45 -48.30
C GLU A 171 -27.61 35.88 -48.71
N TYR A 172 -27.18 36.04 -49.97
CA TYR A 172 -25.86 35.59 -50.42
C TYR A 172 -24.74 36.44 -49.81
N ASP A 173 -24.95 37.75 -49.60
CA ASP A 173 -24.02 38.61 -48.87
C ASP A 173 -23.87 38.19 -47.39
N ARG A 174 -24.90 37.57 -46.81
CA ARG A 174 -24.84 36.97 -45.47
C ARG A 174 -24.01 35.68 -45.49
N TYR A 175 -24.22 34.81 -46.46
CA TYR A 175 -23.43 33.57 -46.59
C TYR A 175 -21.96 33.85 -46.88
N GLU A 176 -21.64 34.84 -47.71
CA GLU A 176 -20.25 35.29 -47.94
C GLU A 176 -19.58 35.71 -46.63
N ARG A 177 -20.27 36.49 -45.79
CA ARG A 177 -19.75 36.93 -44.49
C ARG A 177 -19.49 35.76 -43.54
N LEU A 178 -20.44 34.83 -43.41
CA LEU A 178 -20.28 33.66 -42.55
C LEU A 178 -19.10 32.78 -43.00
N ALA A 179 -18.98 32.52 -44.29
CA ALA A 179 -17.85 31.77 -44.84
C ALA A 179 -16.51 32.49 -44.61
N ARG A 180 -16.47 33.82 -44.71
CA ARG A 180 -15.27 34.63 -44.46
C ARG A 180 -14.84 34.60 -42.99
N ASP A 181 -15.80 34.57 -42.07
CA ASP A 181 -15.50 34.50 -40.63
C ASP A 181 -14.91 33.12 -40.27
N GLU A 182 -15.47 32.02 -40.79
CA GLU A 182 -14.88 30.68 -40.59
C GLU A 182 -13.52 30.53 -41.29
N GLN A 183 -13.36 31.06 -42.50
CA GLN A 183 -12.04 31.10 -43.19
C GLN A 183 -10.97 31.76 -42.30
N ARG A 184 -11.30 32.91 -41.69
CA ARG A 184 -10.38 33.64 -40.79
C ARG A 184 -10.09 32.86 -39.52
N ARG A 185 -11.08 32.16 -38.98
CA ARG A 185 -10.89 31.29 -37.81
C ARG A 185 -9.91 30.16 -38.11
N CYS A 186 -10.12 29.42 -39.20
CA CYS A 186 -9.19 28.38 -39.64
C CYS A 186 -7.78 28.94 -39.84
N GLU A 187 -7.64 30.13 -40.44
CA GLU A 187 -6.34 30.78 -40.63
C GLU A 187 -5.64 31.13 -39.31
N GLN A 188 -6.37 31.60 -38.29
CA GLN A 188 -5.80 31.89 -36.98
C GLN A 188 -5.36 30.62 -36.25
N GLU A 189 -6.16 29.55 -36.31
CA GLU A 189 -5.85 28.26 -35.71
C GLU A 189 -4.62 27.62 -36.39
N ILE A 190 -4.54 27.65 -37.72
CA ILE A 190 -3.36 27.19 -38.48
C ILE A 190 -2.10 27.93 -38.02
N ARG A 191 -2.12 29.27 -37.93
CA ARG A 191 -0.96 30.06 -37.48
C ARG A 191 -0.57 29.79 -36.03
N ALA A 192 -1.52 29.42 -35.17
CA ALA A 192 -1.21 29.01 -33.80
C ALA A 192 -0.47 27.66 -33.80
N ILE A 193 -1.02 26.67 -34.52
CA ILE A 193 -0.42 25.34 -34.65
C ILE A 193 0.97 25.42 -35.30
N GLU A 194 1.17 26.25 -36.32
CA GLU A 194 2.48 26.43 -36.97
C GLU A 194 3.55 26.95 -36.00
N ARG A 195 3.20 27.88 -35.10
CA ARG A 195 4.13 28.37 -34.07
C ARG A 195 4.47 27.29 -33.05
N ASP A 196 3.49 26.48 -32.65
CA ASP A 196 3.71 25.37 -31.72
C ASP A 196 4.59 24.29 -32.36
N LEU A 197 4.36 23.97 -33.64
CA LEU A 197 5.17 23.04 -34.42
C LEU A 197 6.62 23.53 -34.56
N GLU A 198 6.84 24.83 -34.81
CA GLU A 198 8.18 25.41 -34.91
C GLU A 198 8.94 25.35 -33.56
N ALA A 199 8.25 25.66 -32.46
CA ALA A 199 8.82 25.52 -31.12
C ALA A 199 9.20 24.07 -30.81
N ILE A 200 8.34 23.11 -31.14
CA ILE A 200 8.63 21.68 -30.96
C ILE A 200 9.77 21.22 -31.87
N ALA A 201 9.79 21.64 -33.14
CA ALA A 201 10.83 21.25 -34.10
C ALA A 201 12.23 21.62 -33.60
N SER A 202 12.40 22.82 -33.03
CA SER A 202 13.68 23.25 -32.45
C SER A 202 14.18 22.35 -31.31
N TYR A 203 13.26 21.77 -30.52
CA TYR A 203 13.61 20.82 -29.47
C TYR A 203 13.95 19.44 -30.03
N LEU A 204 13.25 19.01 -31.09
CA LEU A 204 13.48 17.71 -31.74
C LEU A 204 14.81 17.64 -32.51
N GLU A 205 15.42 18.77 -32.87
CA GLU A 205 16.80 18.80 -33.40
C GLU A 205 17.82 18.22 -32.42
N LEU A 206 17.53 18.26 -31.11
CA LEU A 206 18.37 17.69 -30.06
C LEU A 206 18.16 16.17 -29.89
N LEU A 207 17.13 15.57 -30.50
CA LEU A 207 16.77 14.17 -30.29
C LEU A 207 17.93 13.20 -30.57
N PRO A 208 18.69 13.29 -31.68
CA PRO A 208 19.82 12.40 -31.92
C PRO A 208 20.95 12.56 -30.90
N GLN A 209 21.14 13.78 -30.37
CA GLN A 209 22.14 14.05 -29.33
C GLN A 209 21.72 13.44 -27.99
N LEU A 210 20.43 13.52 -27.65
CA LEU A 210 19.86 12.91 -26.44
C LEU A 210 19.92 11.38 -26.51
N GLU A 211 19.59 10.78 -27.67
CA GLU A 211 19.71 9.34 -27.91
C GLU A 211 21.17 8.86 -27.74
N ALA A 212 22.12 9.60 -28.31
CA ALA A 212 23.55 9.31 -28.17
C ALA A 212 24.02 9.46 -26.71
N GLU A 213 23.61 10.53 -26.01
CA GLU A 213 23.94 10.76 -24.61
C GLU A 213 23.44 9.61 -23.72
N VAL A 214 22.18 9.20 -23.87
CA VAL A 214 21.62 8.06 -23.11
C VAL A 214 22.37 6.76 -23.41
N ALA A 215 22.71 6.50 -24.67
CA ALA A 215 23.45 5.30 -25.06
C ALA A 215 24.87 5.29 -24.47
N GLU A 216 25.58 6.41 -24.51
CA GLU A 216 26.92 6.56 -23.94
C GLU A 216 26.91 6.38 -22.42
N ARG A 217 26.05 7.12 -21.72
CA ARG A 217 25.92 7.01 -20.25
C ARG A 217 25.54 5.61 -19.81
N ARG A 218 24.67 4.92 -20.57
CA ARG A 218 24.30 3.53 -20.26
C ARG A 218 25.51 2.59 -20.37
N ARG A 219 26.35 2.76 -21.39
CA ARG A 219 27.61 2.00 -21.50
C ARG A 219 28.53 2.28 -20.31
N THR A 220 28.70 3.54 -19.91
CA THR A 220 29.52 3.91 -18.74
C THR A 220 28.98 3.26 -17.45
N VAL A 221 27.67 3.25 -17.24
CA VAL A 221 27.04 2.56 -16.11
C VAL A 221 27.34 1.07 -16.12
N ASP A 222 27.23 0.42 -17.28
CA ASP A 222 27.50 -1.03 -17.41
C ASP A 222 28.99 -1.36 -17.19
N GLU A 223 29.90 -0.51 -17.67
CA GLU A 223 31.35 -0.62 -17.42
C GLU A 223 31.69 -0.45 -15.94
N LEU A 224 31.13 0.56 -15.27
CA LEU A 224 31.33 0.81 -13.85
C LEU A 224 30.78 -0.34 -12.99
N ARG A 225 29.64 -0.94 -13.37
CA ARG A 225 29.11 -2.14 -12.70
C ARG A 225 30.06 -3.33 -12.84
N ALA A 226 30.56 -3.60 -14.04
CA ALA A 226 31.50 -4.68 -14.26
C ALA A 226 32.81 -4.49 -13.46
N GLN A 227 33.33 -3.25 -13.41
CA GLN A 227 34.49 -2.91 -12.58
C GLN A 227 34.22 -3.12 -11.09
N LEU A 228 33.04 -2.72 -10.60
CA LEU A 228 32.66 -2.88 -9.20
C LEU A 228 32.55 -4.37 -8.81
N ASP A 229 32.00 -5.20 -9.69
CA ASP A 229 31.87 -6.64 -9.47
C ASP A 229 33.24 -7.33 -9.44
N ASP A 230 34.17 -6.99 -10.35
CA ASP A 230 35.56 -7.48 -10.32
C ASP A 230 36.28 -7.08 -9.01
N LEU A 231 36.14 -5.81 -8.58
CA LEU A 231 36.73 -5.34 -7.33
C LEU A 231 36.18 -6.09 -6.10
N ARG A 232 34.87 -6.33 -6.06
CA ARG A 232 34.21 -7.08 -4.99
C ARG A 232 34.68 -8.52 -4.96
N GLN A 233 34.77 -9.19 -6.11
CA GLN A 233 35.28 -10.55 -6.20
C GLN A 233 36.71 -10.66 -5.68
N ARG A 234 37.61 -9.77 -6.12
CA ARG A 234 39.00 -9.74 -5.65
C ARG A 234 39.10 -9.51 -4.14
N ARG A 235 38.27 -8.61 -3.59
CA ARG A 235 38.22 -8.37 -2.14
C ARG A 235 37.78 -9.64 -1.41
N ASP A 236 36.74 -10.32 -1.91
CA ASP A 236 36.19 -11.51 -1.25
C ASP A 236 37.17 -12.69 -1.25
N GLU A 237 37.98 -12.84 -2.31
CA GLU A 237 39.09 -13.80 -2.35
C GLU A 237 40.16 -13.50 -1.28
N VAL A 238 40.53 -12.22 -1.14
CA VAL A 238 41.47 -11.77 -0.10
C VAL A 238 40.89 -12.01 1.30
N VAL A 239 39.61 -11.68 1.53
CA VAL A 239 38.92 -11.88 2.81
C VAL A 239 38.85 -13.36 3.18
N LYS A 240 38.52 -14.25 2.24
CA LYS A 240 38.53 -15.71 2.48
C LYS A 240 39.92 -16.19 2.89
N THR A 241 40.96 -15.70 2.23
CA THR A 241 42.35 -16.06 2.57
C THR A 241 42.73 -15.57 3.97
N LEU A 242 42.34 -14.33 4.32
CA LEU A 242 42.55 -13.79 5.66
C LEU A 242 41.83 -14.59 6.76
N GLN A 243 40.61 -15.08 6.51
CA GLN A 243 39.88 -15.92 7.46
C GLN A 243 40.63 -17.23 7.75
N VAL A 244 41.22 -17.86 6.74
CA VAL A 244 42.06 -19.06 6.92
C VAL A 244 43.27 -18.72 7.79
N LEU A 245 43.93 -17.58 7.55
CA LEU A 245 45.08 -17.15 8.34
C LEU A 245 44.72 -16.80 9.80
N GLU A 246 43.54 -16.23 10.05
CA GLU A 246 43.03 -15.99 11.41
C GLU A 246 42.76 -17.30 12.16
N THR A 247 42.26 -18.33 11.46
CA THR A 247 42.14 -19.66 12.08
C THR A 247 43.50 -20.27 12.39
N ALA A 248 44.48 -20.12 11.50
CA ALA A 248 45.86 -20.56 11.73
C ALA A 248 46.49 -19.83 12.94
N GLU A 249 46.22 -18.54 13.12
CA GLU A 249 46.66 -17.74 14.27
C GLU A 249 46.09 -18.27 15.59
N ARG A 250 44.79 -18.60 15.63
CA ARG A 250 44.16 -19.23 16.80
C ARG A 250 44.73 -20.61 17.12
N VAL A 251 44.94 -21.44 16.10
CA VAL A 251 45.55 -22.77 16.28
C VAL A 251 46.97 -22.64 16.80
N SER A 252 47.77 -21.73 16.23
CA SER A 252 49.13 -21.47 16.70
C SER A 252 49.16 -21.04 18.18
N ALA A 253 48.23 -20.17 18.60
CA ALA A 253 48.13 -19.74 19.99
C ALA A 253 47.77 -20.91 20.94
N GLN A 254 46.84 -21.79 20.53
CA GLN A 254 46.48 -22.98 21.29
C GLN A 254 47.66 -23.96 21.42
N GLN A 255 48.39 -24.20 20.33
CA GLN A 255 49.57 -25.06 20.35
C GLN A 255 50.69 -24.47 21.22
N ALA A 256 50.89 -23.16 21.19
CA ALA A 256 51.86 -22.48 22.05
C ALA A 256 51.52 -22.64 23.54
N GLN A 257 50.26 -22.48 23.92
CA GLN A 257 49.81 -22.72 25.29
C GLN A 257 50.01 -24.18 25.72
N ARG A 258 49.72 -25.13 24.83
CA ARG A 258 49.95 -26.56 25.09
C ARG A 258 51.43 -26.90 25.25
N ALA A 259 52.29 -26.32 24.41
CA ALA A 259 53.74 -26.48 24.51
C ALA A 259 54.28 -25.94 25.84
N GLU A 260 53.78 -24.78 26.30
CA GLU A 260 54.17 -24.20 27.59
C GLU A 260 53.74 -25.07 28.79
N GLN A 261 52.51 -25.60 28.76
CA GLN A 261 52.03 -26.55 29.77
C GLN A 261 52.89 -27.81 29.80
N LEU A 262 53.16 -28.41 28.63
CA LEU A 262 54.01 -29.60 28.54
C LEU A 262 55.44 -29.31 29.00
N ALA A 263 56.00 -28.13 28.68
CA ALA A 263 57.32 -27.70 29.14
C ALA A 263 57.40 -27.62 30.67
N SER A 264 56.33 -27.15 31.33
CA SER A 264 56.27 -27.12 32.80
C SER A 264 56.20 -28.52 33.41
N GLN A 265 55.43 -29.43 32.81
CA GLN A 265 55.35 -30.84 33.24
C GLN A 265 56.69 -31.56 33.08
N VAL A 266 57.39 -31.37 31.96
CA VAL A 266 58.73 -31.93 31.73
C VAL A 266 59.70 -31.47 32.83
N ARG A 267 59.72 -30.16 33.13
CA ARG A 267 60.59 -29.60 34.19
C ARG A 267 60.28 -30.19 35.58
N GLU A 268 59.01 -30.42 35.89
CA GLU A 268 58.61 -31.03 37.17
C GLU A 268 59.02 -32.50 37.25
N ARG A 269 58.79 -33.28 36.18
CA ARG A 269 59.22 -34.68 36.09
C ARG A 269 60.74 -34.82 36.16
N GLU A 270 61.49 -33.91 35.53
CA GLU A 270 62.95 -33.88 35.62
C GLU A 270 63.45 -33.62 37.05
N ARG A 271 62.76 -32.79 37.85
CA ARG A 271 63.08 -32.62 39.27
C ARG A 271 62.85 -33.91 40.05
N GLN A 272 61.69 -34.55 39.85
CA GLN A 272 61.36 -35.84 40.49
C GLN A 272 62.35 -36.94 40.12
N GLN A 273 62.83 -36.94 38.87
CA GLN A 273 63.86 -37.86 38.40
C GLN A 273 65.17 -37.69 39.15
N VAL A 274 65.61 -36.45 39.39
CA VAL A 274 66.84 -36.16 40.15
C VAL A 274 66.70 -36.66 41.60
N GLU A 275 65.61 -36.34 42.28
CA GLU A 275 65.36 -36.79 43.66
C GLU A 275 65.30 -38.32 43.78
N LEU A 276 64.64 -38.99 42.83
CA LEU A 276 64.54 -40.45 42.81
C LEU A 276 65.90 -41.12 42.50
N ARG A 277 66.72 -40.53 41.62
CA ARG A 277 68.11 -40.99 41.38
C ARG A 277 68.98 -40.91 42.63
N GLU A 278 68.84 -39.85 43.41
CA GLU A 278 69.60 -39.69 44.66
C GLU A 278 69.21 -40.74 45.71
N ARG A 279 67.90 -41.05 45.84
CA ARG A 279 67.43 -42.11 46.74
C ARG A 279 67.89 -43.50 46.32
N VAL A 280 67.81 -43.83 45.03
CA VAL A 280 68.35 -45.09 44.48
C VAL A 280 69.85 -45.22 44.80
N ARG A 281 70.64 -44.16 44.61
CA ARG A 281 72.07 -44.15 44.99
C ARG A 281 72.28 -44.39 46.49
N GLY A 282 71.43 -43.83 47.34
CA GLY A 282 71.47 -44.05 48.78
C GLY A 282 71.26 -45.52 49.15
N HIS A 283 70.29 -46.19 48.51
CA HIS A 283 70.05 -47.62 48.72
C HIS A 283 71.19 -48.50 48.15
N GLU A 284 71.78 -48.12 47.01
CA GLU A 284 72.92 -48.82 46.42
C GLU A 284 74.16 -48.82 47.31
N ALA A 285 74.42 -47.74 48.04
CA ALA A 285 75.54 -47.66 48.97
C ALA A 285 75.43 -48.70 50.11
N VAL A 286 74.22 -49.05 50.55
CA VAL A 286 73.97 -50.09 51.56
C VAL A 286 74.19 -51.48 50.96
N LEU A 287 73.75 -51.69 49.71
CA LEU A 287 73.90 -52.96 48.98
C LEU A 287 75.36 -53.34 48.71
N VAL A 288 76.27 -52.37 48.58
CA VAL A 288 77.72 -52.63 48.45
C VAL A 288 78.29 -53.38 49.67
N ARG A 289 77.72 -53.17 50.87
CA ARG A 289 78.12 -53.83 52.11
C ARG A 289 77.39 -55.16 52.37
N ALA A 290 76.58 -55.63 51.41
CA ALA A 290 75.75 -56.83 51.57
C ALA A 290 76.57 -58.08 51.94
N GLY A 291 77.72 -58.29 51.30
CA GLY A 291 78.57 -59.46 51.58
C GLY A 291 79.17 -59.45 52.99
N GLU A 292 79.55 -58.28 53.49
CA GLU A 292 80.10 -58.11 54.84
C GLU A 292 79.04 -58.33 55.92
N ILE A 293 77.84 -57.75 55.73
CA ILE A 293 76.71 -57.86 56.67
C ILE A 293 76.19 -59.31 56.73
N THR A 294 76.11 -59.99 55.58
CA THR A 294 75.66 -61.39 55.51
C THR A 294 76.62 -62.34 56.20
N ALA A 295 77.94 -62.16 56.02
CA ALA A 295 78.96 -63.00 56.66
C ALA A 295 78.99 -62.82 58.20
N ARG A 296 78.76 -61.60 58.72
CA ARG A 296 78.65 -61.35 60.17
C ARG A 296 77.40 -62.02 60.76
N PHE A 297 76.29 -62.07 60.02
CA PHE A 297 75.07 -62.76 60.44
C PHE A 297 75.24 -64.29 60.49
N GLU A 298 75.88 -64.90 59.49
CA GLU A 298 76.17 -66.35 59.49
C GLU A 298 77.06 -66.78 60.66
N ARG A 299 78.05 -65.96 61.02
CA ARG A 299 78.94 -66.20 62.16
C ARG A 299 78.21 -66.08 63.50
N TRP A 300 77.27 -65.14 63.63
CA TRP A 300 76.38 -65.06 64.80
C TRP A 300 75.51 -66.31 64.95
N GLN A 301 74.97 -66.81 63.83
CA GLN A 301 74.12 -68.01 63.82
C GLN A 301 74.87 -69.27 64.29
N GLN A 302 76.12 -69.46 63.86
CA GLN A 302 76.95 -70.61 64.25
C GLN A 302 77.33 -70.58 65.74
N LEU A 303 77.73 -69.43 66.26
CA LEU A 303 78.09 -69.26 67.68
C LEU A 303 76.87 -69.43 68.60
N ARG A 304 75.69 -69.02 68.13
CA ARG A 304 74.44 -69.24 68.85
C ARG A 304 74.11 -70.73 68.99
N GLN A 305 74.26 -71.49 67.91
CA GLN A 305 73.96 -72.92 67.89
C GLN A 305 74.85 -73.73 68.85
N ALA A 306 76.16 -73.44 68.90
CA ALA A 306 77.09 -74.10 69.80
C ALA A 306 76.84 -73.78 71.30
N MET A 307 76.33 -72.58 71.60
CA MET A 307 75.91 -72.19 72.95
C MET A 307 74.67 -72.97 73.40
N ASP A 308 73.74 -73.21 72.48
CA ASP A 308 72.51 -73.95 72.76
C ASP A 308 72.81 -75.44 73.07
N GLU A 309 73.77 -76.08 72.37
CA GLU A 309 74.20 -77.47 72.61
C GLU A 309 74.87 -77.69 73.99
N LEU A 310 75.71 -76.74 74.43
CA LEU A 310 76.37 -76.81 75.73
C LEU A 310 75.36 -76.64 76.88
N ASN A 311 74.41 -75.71 76.70
CA ASN A 311 73.29 -75.54 77.62
C ASN A 311 72.40 -76.78 77.70
N GLN A 312 72.25 -77.53 76.61
CA GLN A 312 71.46 -78.77 76.59
C GLN A 312 72.07 -79.87 77.48
N ARG A 313 73.40 -80.03 77.48
CA ARG A 313 74.10 -80.99 78.36
C ARG A 313 74.02 -80.60 79.84
N LEU A 314 74.13 -79.31 80.15
CA LEU A 314 73.90 -78.77 81.49
C LEU A 314 72.44 -79.02 81.95
N HIS A 315 71.48 -78.79 81.04
CA HIS A 315 70.05 -79.04 81.30
C HIS A 315 69.76 -80.52 81.55
N GLU A 316 70.37 -81.47 80.84
CA GLU A 316 70.14 -82.91 81.06
C GLU A 316 70.65 -83.40 82.42
N ARG A 317 71.82 -82.92 82.86
CA ARG A 317 72.36 -83.22 84.19
C ARG A 317 71.55 -82.56 85.32
N GLN A 318 71.15 -81.30 85.14
CA GLN A 318 70.25 -80.61 86.06
C GLN A 318 68.85 -81.25 86.08
N ALA A 319 68.35 -81.77 84.95
CA ALA A 319 67.06 -82.43 84.84
C ALA A 319 67.03 -83.74 85.64
N LEU A 320 68.09 -84.56 85.63
CA LEU A 320 68.13 -85.79 86.41
C LEU A 320 68.26 -85.54 87.93
N LEU A 321 69.05 -84.54 88.34
CA LEU A 321 69.10 -84.06 89.74
C LEU A 321 67.76 -83.46 90.20
N ALA A 322 67.06 -82.79 89.27
CA ALA A 322 65.72 -82.27 89.50
C ALA A 322 64.68 -83.39 89.56
N VAL A 323 64.82 -84.50 88.83
CA VAL A 323 63.92 -85.66 88.91
C VAL A 323 64.10 -86.41 90.24
N GLU A 324 65.33 -86.59 90.74
CA GLU A 324 65.58 -87.16 92.08
C GLU A 324 64.89 -86.31 93.16
N ARG A 325 65.14 -85.00 93.17
CA ARG A 325 64.46 -84.06 94.07
C ARG A 325 62.95 -83.98 93.83
N ARG A 326 62.47 -84.11 92.59
CA ARG A 326 61.03 -84.08 92.24
C ARG A 326 60.30 -85.34 92.65
N LEU A 327 60.96 -86.48 92.76
CA LEU A 327 60.37 -87.74 93.25
C LEU A 327 60.34 -87.75 94.78
N GLU A 328 61.40 -87.26 95.46
CA GLU A 328 61.41 -87.03 96.92
C GLU A 328 60.40 -85.96 97.34
N ASP A 329 60.43 -84.81 96.67
CA ASP A 329 59.41 -83.78 96.81
C ASP A 329 58.06 -84.28 96.31
N GLY A 330 57.98 -85.21 95.37
CA GLY A 330 56.74 -85.73 94.79
C GLY A 330 55.95 -86.54 95.79
N ILE A 331 56.63 -87.35 96.61
CA ILE A 331 56.02 -88.09 97.71
C ILE A 331 55.56 -87.13 98.83
N GLN A 332 56.37 -86.12 99.16
CA GLN A 332 55.98 -85.10 100.13
C GLN A 332 54.90 -84.15 99.59
N ARG A 333 54.92 -83.84 98.29
CA ARG A 333 53.92 -83.06 97.58
C ARG A 333 52.65 -83.84 97.38
N GLU A 334 52.62 -85.13 97.13
CA GLU A 334 51.33 -85.83 97.00
C GLU A 334 50.57 -85.83 98.33
N VAL A 335 51.28 -85.99 99.45
CA VAL A 335 50.68 -85.81 100.79
C VAL A 335 50.30 -84.34 101.03
N HIS A 336 51.21 -83.41 100.77
CA HIS A 336 50.99 -81.98 101.03
C HIS A 336 50.12 -81.27 99.97
N CYS A 337 49.89 -81.87 98.80
CA CYS A 337 49.01 -81.40 97.73
C CYS A 337 47.58 -81.81 98.07
N VAL A 338 47.35 -82.98 98.64
CA VAL A 338 46.01 -83.28 99.16
C VAL A 338 45.69 -82.36 100.36
N GLU A 339 46.66 -82.06 101.23
CA GLU A 339 46.50 -81.06 102.32
C GLU A 339 46.34 -79.61 101.83
N ARG A 340 47.15 -79.19 100.84
CA ARG A 340 47.03 -77.86 100.22
C ARG A 340 45.81 -77.73 99.33
N GLU A 341 45.37 -78.78 98.65
CA GLU A 341 44.14 -78.77 97.84
C GLU A 341 42.91 -78.71 98.74
N LEU A 342 42.97 -79.32 99.93
CA LEU A 342 41.96 -79.12 100.96
C LEU A 342 41.92 -77.65 101.41
N HIS A 343 43.08 -77.08 101.73
CA HIS A 343 43.19 -75.68 102.16
C HIS A 343 42.89 -74.67 101.03
N ALA A 344 43.27 -74.98 99.79
CA ALA A 344 43.01 -74.18 98.61
C ALA A 344 41.55 -74.28 98.19
N CYS A 345 40.90 -75.44 98.32
CA CYS A 345 39.45 -75.53 98.18
C CYS A 345 38.76 -74.64 99.23
N GLU A 346 39.21 -74.62 100.48
CA GLU A 346 38.66 -73.73 101.52
C GLU A 346 38.89 -72.23 101.21
N GLN A 347 40.06 -71.84 100.70
CA GLN A 347 40.33 -70.47 100.29
C GLN A 347 39.58 -70.06 99.01
N GLN A 348 39.42 -70.95 98.04
CA GLN A 348 38.66 -70.70 96.81
C GLN A 348 37.15 -70.67 97.08
N ILE A 349 36.64 -71.48 98.02
CA ILE A 349 35.28 -71.36 98.55
C ILE A 349 35.07 -69.95 99.13
N ALA A 350 35.95 -69.51 100.04
CA ALA A 350 35.85 -68.18 100.65
C ALA A 350 36.04 -67.01 99.67
N ARG A 351 36.77 -67.23 98.56
CA ARG A 351 36.95 -66.24 97.48
C ARG A 351 35.74 -66.20 96.56
N CYS A 352 35.23 -67.36 96.13
CA CYS A 352 34.02 -67.45 95.32
C CYS A 352 32.82 -66.87 96.08
N GLU A 353 32.70 -67.10 97.39
CA GLU A 353 31.67 -66.50 98.24
C GLU A 353 31.77 -64.96 98.31
N ARG A 354 32.99 -64.40 98.39
CA ARG A 354 33.20 -62.94 98.37
C ARG A 354 32.91 -62.30 97.01
N GLU A 355 33.20 -62.99 95.92
CA GLU A 355 32.94 -62.50 94.56
C GLU A 355 31.44 -62.65 94.20
N LEU A 356 30.80 -63.75 94.63
CA LEU A 356 29.35 -63.95 94.54
C LEU A 356 28.54 -63.01 95.44
N ALA A 357 29.15 -62.38 96.45
CA ALA A 357 28.50 -61.34 97.24
C ALA A 357 28.14 -60.07 96.41
N ARG A 358 28.74 -59.91 95.22
CA ARG A 358 28.40 -58.83 94.26
C ARG A 358 27.22 -59.19 93.35
N LEU A 359 26.79 -60.46 93.36
CA LEU A 359 25.69 -60.97 92.52
C LEU A 359 24.39 -60.19 92.73
N PRO A 360 23.91 -59.93 93.97
CA PRO A 360 22.65 -59.18 94.16
C PRO A 360 22.73 -57.73 93.64
N THR A 361 23.92 -57.12 93.72
CA THR A 361 24.17 -55.75 93.27
C THR A 361 24.17 -55.67 91.74
N LEU A 362 24.88 -56.59 91.07
CA LEU A 362 24.96 -56.64 89.61
C LEU A 362 23.65 -57.14 88.97
N GLU A 363 22.93 -58.07 89.62
CA GLU A 363 21.57 -58.46 89.21
C GLU A 363 20.59 -57.30 89.38
N GLY A 364 20.76 -56.49 90.43
CA GLY A 364 20.02 -55.23 90.63
C GLY A 364 20.31 -54.19 89.54
N GLU A 365 21.58 -54.03 89.17
CA GLU A 365 22.01 -53.15 88.06
C GLU A 365 21.50 -53.65 86.71
N ARG A 366 21.59 -54.96 86.42
CA ARG A 366 21.00 -55.56 85.21
C ARG A 366 19.50 -55.33 85.17
N CYS A 367 18.78 -55.63 86.26
CA CYS A 367 17.33 -55.45 86.31
C CYS A 367 16.91 -53.97 86.19
N ARG A 368 17.73 -53.03 86.70
CA ARG A 368 17.54 -51.60 86.49
C ARG A 368 17.75 -51.21 85.03
N LEU A 369 18.86 -51.62 84.41
CA LEU A 369 19.18 -51.32 83.01
C LEU A 369 18.16 -51.97 82.05
N ASP A 370 17.72 -53.19 82.33
CA ASP A 370 16.65 -53.88 81.59
C ASP A 370 15.33 -53.10 81.67
N ARG A 371 14.95 -52.59 82.86
CA ARG A 371 13.76 -51.74 83.00
C ARG A 371 13.90 -50.42 82.27
N GLU A 372 15.06 -49.78 82.34
CA GLU A 372 15.34 -48.51 81.65
C GLU A 372 15.35 -48.70 80.12
N LEU A 373 15.84 -49.84 79.62
CA LEU A 373 15.78 -50.21 78.19
C LEU A 373 14.37 -50.60 77.74
N ALA A 374 13.63 -51.36 78.55
CA ALA A 374 12.25 -51.72 78.26
C ALA A 374 11.31 -50.50 78.25
N ALA A 375 11.57 -49.51 79.11
CA ALA A 375 10.83 -48.25 79.13
C ALA A 375 11.06 -47.38 77.88
N LEU A 376 12.15 -47.61 77.14
CA LEU A 376 12.47 -46.87 75.92
C LEU A 376 11.79 -47.41 74.66
N GLY A 377 11.08 -48.55 74.72
CA GLY A 377 10.18 -49.00 73.63
C GLY A 377 10.84 -49.18 72.24
N ASP A 378 10.00 -49.37 71.22
CA ASP A 378 10.46 -49.51 69.82
C ASP A 378 10.52 -48.14 69.12
N LEU A 379 11.53 -47.36 69.48
CA LEU A 379 11.74 -45.99 68.98
C LEU A 379 11.94 -45.94 67.46
N ASP A 380 12.38 -47.04 66.85
CA ASP A 380 12.73 -47.05 65.42
C ASP A 380 11.47 -46.99 64.53
N ASP A 381 10.38 -47.65 64.94
CA ASP A 381 9.08 -47.57 64.28
C ASP A 381 8.42 -46.19 64.46
N GLU A 382 8.47 -45.61 65.67
CA GLU A 382 7.95 -44.25 65.93
C GLU A 382 8.71 -43.18 65.14
N MET A 383 10.04 -43.32 65.04
CA MET A 383 10.87 -42.43 64.22
C MET A 383 10.54 -42.55 62.73
N GLN A 384 10.32 -43.77 62.21
CA GLN A 384 9.90 -43.97 60.83
C GLN A 384 8.51 -43.38 60.55
N GLN A 385 7.55 -43.55 61.45
CA GLN A 385 6.21 -42.96 61.31
C GLN A 385 6.26 -41.43 61.31
N ILE A 386 7.05 -40.83 62.21
CA ILE A 386 7.22 -39.36 62.26
C ILE A 386 7.96 -38.85 61.02
N GLN A 387 8.95 -39.58 60.51
CA GLN A 387 9.65 -39.22 59.26
C GLN A 387 8.72 -39.31 58.04
N ALA A 388 7.88 -40.34 57.97
CA ALA A 388 6.86 -40.46 56.93
C ALA A 388 5.83 -39.32 57.01
N HIS A 389 5.38 -38.99 58.23
CA HIS A 389 4.44 -37.90 58.47
C HIS A 389 5.04 -36.52 58.11
N LEU A 390 6.33 -36.30 58.40
CA LEU A 390 7.05 -35.09 57.99
C LEU A 390 7.15 -34.97 56.47
N GLN A 391 7.36 -36.08 55.74
CA GLN A 391 7.31 -36.10 54.28
C GLN A 391 5.91 -35.77 53.74
N GLU A 392 4.86 -36.32 54.34
CA GLU A 392 3.47 -36.03 53.96
C GLU A 392 3.13 -34.55 54.15
N LEU A 393 3.44 -33.98 55.33
CA LEU A 393 3.25 -32.56 55.63
C LEU A 393 4.07 -31.67 54.67
N GLN A 394 5.27 -32.10 54.28
CA GLN A 394 6.10 -31.37 53.32
C GLN A 394 5.50 -31.36 51.91
N SER A 395 4.95 -32.49 51.45
CA SER A 395 4.24 -32.57 50.16
C SER A 395 3.02 -31.65 50.16
N ARG A 396 2.20 -31.73 51.22
CA ARG A 396 0.97 -30.96 51.35
C ARG A 396 1.22 -29.46 51.49
N ARG A 397 2.31 -29.06 52.16
CA ARG A 397 2.77 -27.66 52.17
C ARG A 397 3.15 -27.19 50.77
N GLY A 398 3.82 -28.04 49.99
CA GLY A 398 4.20 -27.75 48.60
C GLY A 398 2.98 -27.49 47.70
N GLU A 399 1.96 -28.34 47.81
CA GLU A 399 0.68 -28.19 47.09
C GLU A 399 -0.01 -26.86 47.43
N LEU A 400 -0.19 -26.58 48.73
CA LEU A 400 -0.81 -25.32 49.17
C LEU A 400 0.02 -24.09 48.78
N GLN A 401 1.35 -24.19 48.76
CA GLN A 401 2.22 -23.11 48.26
C GLN A 401 2.03 -22.85 46.77
N ALA A 402 1.86 -23.90 45.96
CA ALA A 402 1.56 -23.76 44.53
C ALA A 402 0.17 -23.14 44.30
N GLU A 403 -0.83 -23.55 45.06
CA GLU A 403 -2.18 -22.97 45.01
C GLU A 403 -2.18 -21.49 45.43
N CYS A 404 -1.45 -21.13 46.50
CA CYS A 404 -1.26 -19.75 46.91
C CYS A 404 -0.58 -18.91 45.81
N ARG A 405 0.40 -19.45 45.09
CA ARG A 405 1.02 -18.76 43.94
C ARG A 405 0.01 -18.51 42.83
N ARG A 406 -0.78 -19.53 42.47
CA ARG A 406 -1.84 -19.41 41.44
C ARG A 406 -2.89 -18.36 41.81
N LEU A 407 -3.36 -18.38 43.06
CA LEU A 407 -4.34 -17.40 43.56
C LEU A 407 -3.75 -15.97 43.53
N LYS A 408 -2.47 -15.80 43.87
CA LYS A 408 -1.79 -14.50 43.84
C LYS A 408 -1.65 -13.96 42.41
N GLU A 409 -1.36 -14.83 41.43
CA GLU A 409 -1.33 -14.48 40.00
C GLU A 409 -2.72 -14.06 39.50
N GLN A 410 -3.77 -14.81 39.84
CA GLN A 410 -5.16 -14.44 39.50
C GLN A 410 -5.58 -13.10 40.11
N MET A 411 -5.19 -12.84 41.36
CA MET A 411 -5.43 -11.54 42.01
C MET A 411 -4.67 -10.38 41.33
N GLN A 412 -3.44 -10.61 40.86
CA GLN A 412 -2.69 -9.61 40.07
C GLN A 412 -3.35 -9.33 38.72
N GLU A 413 -3.89 -10.35 38.07
CA GLU A 413 -4.65 -10.20 36.81
C GLU A 413 -5.94 -9.39 37.02
N LEU A 414 -6.69 -9.67 38.09
CA LEU A 414 -7.88 -8.87 38.43
C LEU A 414 -7.52 -7.43 38.80
N LYS A 415 -6.40 -7.21 39.50
CA LYS A 415 -5.90 -5.86 39.78
C LYS A 415 -5.55 -5.10 38.50
N GLY A 416 -4.90 -5.77 37.53
CA GLY A 416 -4.63 -5.19 36.21
C GLY A 416 -5.90 -4.83 35.44
N LYS A 417 -6.98 -5.63 35.57
CA LYS A 417 -8.29 -5.32 34.99
C LYS A 417 -8.95 -4.11 35.67
N ILE A 418 -8.79 -3.94 36.98
CA ILE A 418 -9.25 -2.73 37.70
C ILE A 418 -8.46 -1.49 37.25
N ASP A 419 -7.13 -1.60 37.16
CA ASP A 419 -6.28 -0.48 36.73
C ASP A 419 -6.59 -0.03 35.29
N GLN A 420 -6.99 -0.96 34.41
CA GLN A 420 -7.47 -0.65 33.05
C GLN A 420 -8.84 0.05 33.03
N LEU A 421 -9.71 -0.22 34.00
CA LEU A 421 -11.02 0.45 34.12
C LEU A 421 -10.90 1.88 34.69
N ASP A 422 -9.81 2.20 35.40
CA ASP A 422 -9.51 3.53 35.95
C ASP A 422 -8.85 4.50 34.95
N ALA A 423 -8.52 4.04 33.74
CA ALA A 423 -7.97 4.90 32.67
C ALA A 423 -9.04 5.82 32.05
N ILE A 424 -8.66 7.04 31.68
CA ILE A 424 -9.57 8.16 31.29
C ILE A 424 -10.47 7.81 30.09
N ASP A 425 -10.02 6.92 29.18
CA ASP A 425 -10.77 6.41 28.02
C ASP A 425 -11.07 4.88 28.12
N ALA A 426 -11.36 4.39 29.33
CA ALA A 426 -11.56 2.95 29.57
C ALA A 426 -12.78 2.39 28.82
N ALA A 427 -12.49 1.50 27.86
CA ALA A 427 -13.47 0.70 27.14
C ALA A 427 -13.61 -0.69 27.79
N CYS A 428 -14.77 -1.33 27.64
CA CYS A 428 -15.00 -2.66 28.20
C CYS A 428 -13.95 -3.67 27.72
N PRO A 429 -13.22 -4.36 28.63
CA PRO A 429 -12.13 -5.26 28.25
C PRO A 429 -12.57 -6.54 27.50
N VAL A 430 -13.88 -6.77 27.37
CA VAL A 430 -14.46 -7.90 26.63
C VAL A 430 -15.04 -7.47 25.27
N CYS A 431 -15.57 -6.25 25.14
CA CYS A 431 -16.30 -5.83 23.93
C CYS A 431 -15.98 -4.42 23.40
N LEU A 432 -14.97 -3.74 23.97
CA LEU A 432 -14.33 -2.50 23.50
C LEU A 432 -15.28 -1.29 23.27
N ARG A 433 -16.49 -1.30 23.84
CA ARG A 433 -17.36 -0.11 23.89
C ARG A 433 -16.95 0.84 25.01
N PRO A 434 -17.06 2.17 24.82
CA PRO A 434 -16.84 3.15 25.87
C PRO A 434 -17.88 2.95 26.98
N LEU A 435 -17.42 2.68 28.20
CA LEU A 435 -18.28 2.39 29.34
C LEU A 435 -18.76 3.70 30.01
N GLY A 436 -20.07 3.82 30.22
CA GLY A 436 -20.64 4.87 31.06
C GLY A 436 -20.17 4.74 32.52
N GLU A 437 -20.13 5.85 33.24
CA GLU A 437 -19.61 5.94 34.63
C GLU A 437 -20.26 4.90 35.56
N HIS A 438 -21.59 4.75 35.48
CA HIS A 438 -22.35 3.75 36.24
C HIS A 438 -22.01 2.28 35.90
N GLU A 439 -21.66 1.97 34.65
CA GLU A 439 -21.33 0.60 34.23
C GLU A 439 -19.89 0.23 34.64
N ARG A 440 -18.97 1.21 34.62
CA ARG A 440 -17.61 1.08 35.14
C ARG A 440 -17.60 0.76 36.63
N ASP A 441 -18.36 1.51 37.43
CA ASP A 441 -18.44 1.29 38.87
C ASP A 441 -19.04 -0.08 39.22
N ARG A 442 -20.04 -0.54 38.46
CA ARG A 442 -20.64 -1.86 38.65
C ARG A 442 -19.64 -2.99 38.33
N LEU A 443 -18.92 -2.88 37.21
CA LEU A 443 -17.93 -3.89 36.82
C LEU A 443 -16.74 -3.92 37.79
N LYS A 444 -16.32 -2.74 38.26
CA LYS A 444 -15.28 -2.58 39.27
C LYS A 444 -15.71 -3.21 40.59
N ALA A 445 -16.94 -2.96 41.05
CA ALA A 445 -17.47 -3.60 42.26
C ALA A 445 -17.55 -5.13 42.13
N GLU A 446 -17.88 -5.66 40.94
CA GLU A 446 -17.95 -7.10 40.69
C GLU A 446 -16.55 -7.75 40.69
N ILE A 447 -15.55 -7.11 40.06
CA ILE A 447 -14.16 -7.56 40.05
C ILE A 447 -13.53 -7.41 41.44
N GLU A 448 -13.86 -6.36 42.20
CA GLU A 448 -13.42 -6.18 43.59
C GLU A 448 -14.02 -7.24 44.51
N LEU A 449 -15.29 -7.64 44.31
CA LEU A 449 -15.91 -8.74 45.06
C LEU A 449 -15.21 -10.07 44.78
N GLN A 450 -14.89 -10.36 43.52
CA GLN A 450 -14.11 -11.54 43.12
C GLN A 450 -12.69 -11.50 43.71
N GLY A 451 -12.04 -10.33 43.68
CA GLY A 451 -10.73 -10.12 44.28
C GLY A 451 -10.72 -10.31 45.80
N ARG A 452 -11.79 -9.89 46.50
CA ARG A 452 -11.97 -10.15 47.94
C ARG A 452 -12.13 -11.64 48.22
N ALA A 453 -12.97 -12.35 47.46
CA ALA A 453 -13.17 -13.80 47.61
C ALA A 453 -11.87 -14.59 47.41
N LEU A 454 -11.10 -14.29 46.34
CA LEU A 454 -9.79 -14.89 46.11
C LEU A 454 -8.77 -14.51 47.20
N GLY A 455 -8.86 -13.28 47.71
CA GLY A 455 -8.03 -12.82 48.82
C GLY A 455 -8.32 -13.53 50.15
N ASP A 456 -9.60 -13.84 50.42
CA ASP A 456 -10.01 -14.64 51.58
C ASP A 456 -9.52 -16.09 51.45
N GLU A 457 -9.66 -16.69 50.26
CA GLU A 457 -9.16 -18.03 49.98
C GLU A 457 -7.62 -18.11 50.08
N PHE A 458 -6.90 -17.10 49.58
CA PHE A 458 -5.45 -16.99 49.74
C PHE A 458 -5.05 -16.86 51.22
N ARG A 459 -5.77 -16.08 52.01
CA ARG A 459 -5.52 -15.95 53.46
C ARG A 459 -5.80 -17.25 54.20
N GLU A 460 -6.86 -17.97 53.84
CA GLU A 460 -7.20 -19.27 54.43
C GLU A 460 -6.11 -20.30 54.13
N LYS A 461 -5.72 -20.46 52.86
CA LYS A 461 -4.66 -21.40 52.47
C LYS A 461 -3.30 -21.02 53.05
N ARG A 462 -3.00 -19.72 53.18
CA ARG A 462 -1.80 -19.25 53.89
C ARG A 462 -1.84 -19.58 55.39
N ALA A 463 -2.99 -19.43 56.04
CA ALA A 463 -3.16 -19.85 57.43
C ALA A 463 -3.03 -21.38 57.59
N GLN A 464 -3.45 -22.18 56.60
CA GLN A 464 -3.23 -23.63 56.58
C GLN A 464 -1.74 -23.97 56.45
N ILE A 465 -0.98 -23.24 55.61
CA ILE A 465 0.48 -23.40 55.52
C ILE A 465 1.15 -23.09 56.86
N GLU A 466 0.75 -22.00 57.53
CA GLU A 466 1.30 -21.63 58.85
C GLU A 466 0.99 -22.69 59.92
N ARG A 467 -0.20 -23.32 59.88
CA ARG A 467 -0.54 -24.47 60.75
C ARG A 467 0.33 -25.68 60.45
N ILE A 468 0.52 -26.02 59.17
CA ILE A 468 1.37 -27.14 58.76
C ILE A 468 2.83 -26.89 59.14
N ASP A 469 3.35 -25.67 58.99
CA ASP A 469 4.72 -25.34 59.41
C ASP A 469 4.88 -25.42 60.93
N ALA A 470 3.87 -25.01 61.71
CA ALA A 470 3.87 -25.20 63.16
C ALA A 470 3.85 -26.68 63.55
N GLU A 471 3.02 -27.49 62.88
CA GLU A 471 2.91 -28.94 63.11
C GLU A 471 4.21 -29.67 62.70
N ARG A 472 4.81 -29.29 61.57
CA ARG A 472 6.15 -29.77 61.18
C ARG A 472 7.20 -29.42 62.22
N GLY A 473 7.19 -28.19 62.74
CA GLY A 473 8.11 -27.77 63.81
C GLY A 473 7.97 -28.62 65.07
N GLN A 474 6.73 -28.98 65.44
CA GLN A 474 6.46 -29.90 66.55
C GLN A 474 7.01 -31.30 66.26
N ARG A 475 6.73 -31.87 65.07
CA ARG A 475 7.20 -33.20 64.66
C ARG A 475 8.72 -33.28 64.50
N GLU A 476 9.37 -32.23 64.02
CA GLU A 476 10.85 -32.15 63.94
C GLU A 476 11.48 -32.09 65.34
N THR A 477 10.82 -31.41 66.28
CA THR A 477 11.26 -31.38 67.69
C THR A 477 11.07 -32.74 68.36
N GLU A 478 9.96 -33.42 68.07
CA GLU A 478 9.66 -34.78 68.52
C GLU A 478 10.68 -35.79 67.96
N LEU A 479 11.05 -35.68 66.68
CA LEU A 479 12.08 -36.50 66.05
C LEU A 479 13.46 -36.30 66.71
N LYS A 480 13.84 -35.04 67.01
CA LYS A 480 15.09 -34.75 67.75
C LYS A 480 15.08 -35.33 69.17
N ARG A 481 13.92 -35.35 69.83
CA ARG A 481 13.75 -35.98 71.14
C ARG A 481 13.92 -37.50 71.05
N LEU A 482 13.32 -38.14 70.04
CA LEU A 482 13.45 -39.58 69.80
C LEU A 482 14.88 -39.98 69.40
N GLN A 483 15.57 -39.16 68.60
CA GLN A 483 16.99 -39.37 68.28
C GLN A 483 17.88 -39.39 69.53
N ARG A 484 17.68 -38.45 70.47
CA ARG A 484 18.38 -38.45 71.76
C ARG A 484 18.03 -39.67 72.62
N ALA A 485 16.76 -40.08 72.61
CA ALA A 485 16.32 -41.30 73.31
C ALA A 485 16.94 -42.57 72.71
N ARG A 486 17.13 -42.62 71.39
CA ARG A 486 17.82 -43.71 70.69
C ARG A 486 19.32 -43.75 71.02
N GLU A 487 19.99 -42.60 71.05
CA GLU A 487 21.39 -42.53 71.52
C GLU A 487 21.53 -42.99 72.98
N GLN A 488 20.57 -42.62 73.83
CA GLN A 488 20.52 -43.09 75.22
C GLN A 488 20.27 -44.61 75.30
N ARG A 489 19.37 -45.15 74.48
CA ARG A 489 19.12 -46.61 74.35
C ARG A 489 20.40 -47.35 73.96
N ASP A 490 21.14 -46.83 72.98
CA ASP A 490 22.36 -47.49 72.49
C ASP A 490 23.49 -47.45 73.54
N ARG A 491 23.60 -46.37 74.32
CA ARG A 491 24.51 -46.31 75.49
C ARG A 491 24.11 -47.31 76.57
N LEU A 492 22.82 -47.36 76.93
CA LEU A 492 22.31 -48.30 77.93
C LEU A 492 22.46 -49.77 77.48
N ARG A 493 22.33 -50.07 76.17
CA ARG A 493 22.62 -51.40 75.61
C ARG A 493 24.09 -51.79 75.77
N GLN A 494 25.02 -50.85 75.58
CA GLN A 494 26.45 -51.11 75.79
C GLN A 494 26.77 -51.32 77.28
N GLU A 495 26.12 -50.60 78.18
CA GLU A 495 26.26 -50.79 79.62
C GLU A 495 25.64 -52.11 80.10
N LEU A 496 24.45 -52.47 79.62
CA LEU A 496 23.81 -53.75 79.89
C LEU A 496 24.69 -54.91 79.43
N ALA A 497 25.22 -54.86 78.20
CA ALA A 497 26.11 -55.90 77.68
C ALA A 497 27.38 -56.09 78.54
N ARG A 498 27.93 -55.00 79.11
CA ARG A 498 29.06 -55.08 80.05
C ARG A 498 28.66 -55.76 81.36
N VAL A 499 27.51 -55.41 81.93
CA VAL A 499 27.00 -56.01 83.18
C VAL A 499 26.60 -57.47 82.97
N GLU A 500 25.99 -57.82 81.84
CA GLU A 500 25.66 -59.21 81.45
C GLU A 500 26.91 -60.08 81.30
N THR A 501 27.97 -59.54 80.71
CA THR A 501 29.27 -60.24 80.62
C THR A 501 29.85 -60.51 82.02
N GLN A 502 29.72 -59.55 82.95
CA GLN A 502 30.15 -59.71 84.33
C GLN A 502 29.29 -60.72 85.11
N LEU A 503 27.97 -60.74 84.89
CA LEU A 503 27.06 -61.72 85.48
C LEU A 503 27.27 -63.14 84.94
N ALA A 504 27.57 -63.28 83.64
CA ALA A 504 27.93 -64.57 83.05
C ALA A 504 29.20 -65.15 83.70
N GLY A 505 30.21 -64.32 83.96
CA GLY A 505 31.42 -64.73 84.69
C GLY A 505 31.15 -65.13 86.15
N LEU A 506 30.13 -64.57 86.80
CA LEU A 506 29.73 -64.96 88.15
C LEU A 506 28.91 -66.26 88.19
N ALA A 507 28.18 -66.59 87.11
CA ALA A 507 27.49 -67.88 86.98
C ALA A 507 28.48 -69.05 86.87
N GLU A 508 29.59 -68.87 86.12
CA GLU A 508 30.72 -69.81 86.13
C GLU A 508 31.34 -69.93 87.52
N ARG A 509 31.49 -68.81 88.25
CA ARG A 509 32.01 -68.77 89.62
C ARG A 509 31.12 -69.50 90.63
N ARG A 510 29.79 -69.52 90.40
CA ARG A 510 28.85 -70.30 91.21
C ARG A 510 29.01 -71.81 90.98
N ALA A 511 29.15 -72.23 89.73
CA ALA A 511 29.44 -73.62 89.39
C ALA A 511 30.85 -74.05 89.85
N GLU A 512 31.79 -73.10 89.99
CA GLU A 512 33.12 -73.32 90.57
C GLU A 512 33.04 -73.52 92.10
N LEU A 513 32.23 -72.73 92.81
CA LEU A 513 31.98 -72.91 94.25
C LEU A 513 31.40 -74.30 94.58
N ASP A 514 30.39 -74.76 93.83
CA ASP A 514 29.76 -76.07 94.05
C ASP A 514 30.74 -77.23 93.78
N ARG A 515 31.62 -77.08 92.78
CA ARG A 515 32.69 -78.05 92.50
C ARG A 515 33.73 -78.11 93.63
N HIS A 516 34.12 -76.96 94.19
CA HIS A 516 35.08 -76.92 95.30
C HIS A 516 34.51 -77.47 96.61
N LEU A 517 33.21 -77.29 96.88
CA LEU A 517 32.54 -77.90 98.04
C LEU A 517 32.53 -79.43 97.98
N ALA A 518 32.26 -80.01 96.80
CA ALA A 518 32.33 -81.45 96.57
C ALA A 518 33.79 -81.98 96.65
N LYS A 519 34.74 -81.26 96.04
CA LYS A 519 36.17 -81.59 96.06
C LYS A 519 36.76 -81.61 97.48
N ARG A 520 36.35 -80.66 98.34
CA ARG A 520 36.79 -80.62 99.75
C ARG A 520 36.38 -81.88 100.52
N GLN A 521 35.17 -82.40 100.26
CA GLN A 521 34.65 -83.58 100.95
C GLN A 521 35.38 -84.86 100.52
N GLU A 522 35.75 -84.96 99.23
CA GLU A 522 36.52 -86.06 98.65
C GLU A 522 37.99 -86.10 99.11
N LEU A 523 38.65 -84.93 99.20
CA LEU A 523 40.05 -84.81 99.63
C LEU A 523 40.24 -85.11 101.13
N ALA A 524 39.24 -84.81 101.97
CA ALA A 524 39.27 -85.11 103.40
C ALA A 524 39.26 -86.63 103.68
N GLU A 525 38.52 -87.41 102.87
CA GLU A 525 38.46 -88.88 102.99
C GLU A 525 39.73 -89.59 102.46
N ALA A 526 40.46 -88.97 101.54
CA ALA A 526 41.68 -89.53 100.95
C ALA A 526 42.92 -89.43 101.87
N LEU A 527 43.03 -88.36 102.66
CA LEU A 527 44.10 -88.17 103.66
C LEU A 527 43.99 -89.17 104.82
N ASP A 528 42.78 -89.52 105.24
CA ASP A 528 42.52 -90.41 106.38
C ASP A 528 42.91 -91.89 106.10
N ARG A 529 43.09 -92.27 104.82
CA ARG A 529 43.43 -93.64 104.38
C ARG A 529 44.88 -93.83 103.92
N GLY A 530 45.72 -92.78 103.92
CA GLY A 530 47.16 -92.89 103.63
C GLY A 530 47.53 -93.33 102.21
N LEU A 531 46.65 -93.06 101.23
CA LEU A 531 46.81 -93.45 99.82
C LEU A 531 47.81 -92.63 98.95
N PRO A 532 48.17 -91.36 99.25
CA PRO A 532 49.08 -90.58 98.39
C PRO A 532 50.56 -91.03 98.47
N GLY A 533 51.26 -91.13 97.32
CA GLY A 533 52.72 -91.34 97.22
C GLY A 533 53.23 -92.78 97.16
N ALA A 534 52.38 -93.76 96.82
CA ALA A 534 52.76 -95.18 96.82
C ALA A 534 53.61 -95.61 95.61
N GLU A 535 53.33 -95.11 94.40
CA GLU A 535 54.05 -95.47 93.16
C GLU A 535 55.37 -94.70 92.98
N LEU A 536 55.41 -93.42 93.39
CA LEU A 536 56.59 -92.55 93.31
C LEU A 536 57.79 -93.04 94.14
N ARG A 537 57.53 -93.83 95.20
CA ARG A 537 58.58 -94.45 96.02
C ARG A 537 59.37 -95.54 95.28
N VAL A 538 58.77 -96.16 94.26
CA VAL A 538 59.42 -97.20 93.44
C VAL A 538 60.28 -96.56 92.34
N GLU A 539 59.85 -95.44 91.77
CA GLU A 539 60.60 -94.71 90.73
C GLU A 539 61.85 -93.99 91.25
N LEU A 540 61.82 -93.50 92.50
CA LEU A 540 62.94 -92.78 93.11
C LEU A 540 64.24 -93.60 93.14
N GLU A 541 64.13 -94.92 93.37
CA GLU A 541 65.28 -95.83 93.45
C GLU A 541 65.95 -96.05 92.08
N ALA A 542 65.20 -95.95 90.97
CA ALA A 542 65.70 -96.12 89.60
C ALA A 542 66.44 -94.88 89.06
N VAL A 543 66.07 -93.68 89.52
CA VAL A 543 66.68 -92.41 89.07
C VAL A 543 68.07 -92.21 89.68
N ARG A 544 68.30 -92.66 90.92
CA ARG A 544 69.60 -92.60 91.59
C ARG A 544 70.71 -93.36 90.86
N GLN A 545 70.39 -94.43 90.14
CA GLN A 545 71.37 -95.17 89.32
C GLN A 545 71.78 -94.45 88.03
N LYS A 546 70.92 -93.61 87.44
CA LYS A 546 71.20 -92.89 86.18
C LYS A 546 72.07 -91.65 86.37
N LEU A 547 72.07 -91.05 87.56
CA LEU A 547 72.84 -89.84 87.90
C LEU A 547 74.36 -90.06 87.96
N ALA A 548 74.83 -91.29 88.15
CA ALA A 548 76.25 -91.60 88.27
C ALA A 548 77.03 -91.61 86.93
N ALA A 549 76.36 -91.46 85.77
CA ALA A 549 76.93 -91.75 84.45
C ALA A 549 77.23 -90.53 83.52
N ILE A 550 77.00 -89.27 83.94
CA ILE A 550 77.11 -88.08 83.04
C ILE A 550 78.27 -87.14 83.45
N PRO A 551 79.34 -86.97 82.65
CA PRO A 551 80.42 -85.98 82.90
C PRO A 551 80.03 -84.55 82.42
N TYR A 552 80.38 -83.51 83.20
CA TYR A 552 80.18 -82.08 82.87
C TYR A 552 81.35 -81.24 83.43
N ASP A 553 81.88 -80.31 82.64
CA ASP A 553 82.96 -79.36 83.00
C ASP A 553 82.49 -77.91 82.74
N GLU A 554 82.74 -77.02 83.69
CA GLU A 554 82.13 -75.68 83.81
C GLU A 554 82.89 -74.59 83.02
N ARG A 555 84.09 -74.90 82.52
CA ARG A 555 84.96 -73.94 81.79
C ARG A 555 84.56 -73.71 80.33
N GLU A 556 83.92 -74.68 79.68
CA GLU A 556 83.54 -74.62 78.26
C GLU A 556 82.44 -73.58 77.96
N GLY A 557 81.63 -73.21 78.96
CA GLY A 557 80.51 -72.26 78.81
C GLY A 557 80.87 -70.77 78.85
N GLN A 558 81.99 -70.42 79.48
CA GLN A 558 82.40 -69.01 79.60
C GLN A 558 83.04 -68.48 78.31
N GLU A 559 83.80 -69.31 77.58
CA GLU A 559 84.47 -68.92 76.33
C GLU A 559 83.47 -68.65 75.18
N LEU A 560 82.41 -69.45 75.10
CA LEU A 560 81.35 -69.30 74.09
C LEU A 560 80.52 -68.02 74.27
N ALA A 561 80.36 -67.54 75.52
CA ALA A 561 79.58 -66.34 75.81
C ALA A 561 80.28 -65.06 75.35
N GLN A 562 81.61 -65.02 75.43
CA GLN A 562 82.42 -63.87 75.03
C GLN A 562 82.44 -63.68 73.51
N GLN A 563 82.46 -64.77 72.73
CA GLN A 563 82.46 -64.72 71.26
C GLN A 563 81.13 -64.23 70.67
N LEU A 564 80.00 -64.49 71.34
CA LEU A 564 78.67 -64.00 70.93
C LEU A 564 78.50 -62.48 71.07
N GLN A 565 79.25 -61.84 71.97
CA GLN A 565 79.18 -60.40 72.22
C GLN A 565 79.86 -59.58 71.10
N GLU A 566 80.88 -60.13 70.43
CA GLU A 566 81.62 -59.46 69.35
C GLU A 566 80.81 -59.30 68.04
N VAL A 567 79.77 -60.11 67.86
CA VAL A 567 78.86 -60.10 66.71
C VAL A 567 77.47 -59.51 67.03
N ALA A 568 77.36 -58.78 68.14
CA ALA A 568 76.14 -58.09 68.53
C ALA A 568 75.75 -57.02 67.49
N GLY A 569 74.51 -57.05 67.01
CA GLY A 569 73.96 -56.11 66.02
C GLY A 569 73.89 -56.63 64.58
N ALA A 570 74.49 -57.79 64.26
CA ALA A 570 74.48 -58.36 62.91
C ALA A 570 73.07 -58.65 62.37
N GLU A 571 72.11 -58.99 63.24
CA GLU A 571 70.70 -59.21 62.88
C GLU A 571 70.00 -57.92 62.41
N GLN A 572 70.24 -56.79 63.08
CA GLN A 572 69.64 -55.49 62.73
C GLN A 572 70.21 -54.94 61.42
N GLU A 573 71.52 -55.10 61.20
CA GLU A 573 72.18 -54.70 59.95
C GLU A 573 71.66 -55.53 58.75
N TYR A 574 71.38 -56.82 58.94
CA TYR A 574 70.83 -57.69 57.90
C TYR A 574 69.36 -57.35 57.56
N GLN A 575 68.53 -56.98 58.53
CA GLN A 575 67.16 -56.50 58.28
C GLN A 575 67.14 -55.17 57.52
N ALA A 576 68.02 -54.22 57.87
CA ALA A 576 68.16 -52.95 57.15
C ALA A 576 68.62 -53.16 55.69
N LEU A 577 69.49 -54.15 55.45
CA LEU A 577 69.92 -54.55 54.11
C LEU A 577 68.75 -55.09 53.26
N GLN A 578 67.90 -55.95 53.82
CA GLN A 578 66.72 -56.47 53.11
C GLN A 578 65.73 -55.37 52.72
N GLN A 579 65.48 -54.42 53.63
CA GLN A 579 64.63 -53.26 53.35
C GLN A 579 65.22 -52.35 52.26
N ALA A 580 66.54 -52.08 52.30
CA ALA A 580 67.23 -51.29 51.29
C ALA A 580 67.23 -51.98 49.90
N SER A 581 67.32 -53.31 49.84
CA SER A 581 67.24 -54.08 48.60
C SER A 581 65.89 -53.94 47.91
N LEU A 582 64.79 -54.10 48.65
CA LEU A 582 63.44 -53.99 48.10
C LEU A 582 63.12 -52.55 47.66
N ALA A 583 63.54 -51.56 48.45
CA ALA A 583 63.37 -50.14 48.11
C ALA A 583 64.16 -49.76 46.83
N ALA A 584 65.40 -50.21 46.70
CA ALA A 584 66.21 -49.98 45.50
C ALA A 584 65.58 -50.54 44.22
N GLU A 585 64.97 -51.73 44.29
CA GLU A 585 64.34 -52.35 43.12
C GLU A 585 63.08 -51.59 42.68
N LEU A 586 62.23 -51.20 43.63
CA LEU A 586 61.00 -50.45 43.36
C LEU A 586 61.31 -49.06 42.76
N GLU A 587 62.23 -48.32 43.38
CA GLU A 587 62.59 -46.97 42.95
C GLU A 587 63.33 -46.96 41.61
N ARG A 588 64.10 -48.00 41.26
CA ARG A 588 64.67 -48.17 39.90
C ARG A 588 63.59 -48.31 38.83
N ARG A 589 62.55 -49.12 39.09
CA ARG A 589 61.45 -49.29 38.14
C ARG A 589 60.68 -47.98 37.95
N GLN A 590 60.45 -47.24 39.05
CA GLN A 590 59.84 -45.91 38.98
C GLN A 590 60.71 -44.91 38.20
N LEU A 591 62.03 -44.94 38.39
CA LEU A 591 62.95 -44.08 37.68
C LEU A 591 62.97 -44.35 36.17
N ALA A 592 62.98 -45.62 35.77
CA ALA A 592 62.93 -46.01 34.36
C ALA A 592 61.61 -45.56 33.70
N ALA A 593 60.46 -45.74 34.38
CA ALA A 593 59.17 -45.28 33.88
C ALA A 593 59.11 -43.75 33.73
N LEU A 594 59.68 -43.01 34.69
CA LEU A 594 59.74 -41.55 34.64
C LEU A 594 60.67 -41.04 33.52
N GLU A 595 61.79 -41.73 33.28
CA GLU A 595 62.69 -41.47 32.16
C GLU A 595 62.02 -41.61 30.79
N GLU A 596 61.22 -42.68 30.62
CA GLU A 596 60.47 -42.93 29.40
C GLU A 596 59.39 -41.85 29.16
N GLN A 597 58.68 -41.42 30.23
CA GLN A 597 57.70 -40.34 30.16
C GLN A 597 58.33 -38.99 29.78
N ILE A 598 59.46 -38.64 30.39
CA ILE A 598 60.19 -37.40 30.05
C ILE A 598 60.64 -37.41 28.59
N ALA A 599 61.12 -38.54 28.08
CA ALA A 599 61.53 -38.67 26.69
C ALA A 599 60.34 -38.50 25.72
N ALA A 600 59.19 -39.11 26.02
CA ALA A 600 57.97 -38.96 25.23
C ALA A 600 57.45 -37.51 25.21
N ASP A 601 57.40 -36.86 26.37
CA ASP A 601 56.93 -35.48 26.48
C ASP A 601 57.86 -34.50 25.74
N ARG A 602 59.18 -34.70 25.79
CA ARG A 602 60.15 -33.88 25.04
C ARG A 602 59.97 -34.02 23.53
N ALA A 603 59.72 -35.23 23.03
CA ALA A 603 59.47 -35.47 21.61
C ALA A 603 58.17 -34.79 21.12
N GLU A 604 57.11 -34.83 21.93
CA GLU A 604 55.85 -34.13 21.65
C GLU A 604 56.05 -32.60 21.68
N LEU A 605 56.88 -32.08 22.58
CA LEU A 605 57.20 -30.67 22.69
C LEU A 605 57.95 -30.14 21.46
N GLU A 606 58.92 -30.90 20.93
CA GLU A 606 59.60 -30.60 19.66
C GLU A 606 58.66 -30.64 18.45
N ARG A 607 57.65 -31.53 18.47
CA ARG A 607 56.62 -31.58 17.43
C ARG A 607 55.75 -30.32 17.47
N LEU A 608 55.26 -29.94 18.64
CA LEU A 608 54.45 -28.73 18.84
C LEU A 608 55.20 -27.46 18.43
N HIS A 609 56.48 -27.33 18.77
CA HIS A 609 57.30 -26.20 18.34
C HIS A 609 57.42 -26.10 16.81
N ARG A 610 57.61 -27.23 16.11
CA ARG A 610 57.65 -27.25 14.64
C ARG A 610 56.33 -26.83 14.02
N GLU A 611 55.20 -27.34 14.53
CA GLU A 611 53.86 -26.95 14.07
C GLU A 611 53.59 -25.45 14.27
N ILE A 612 54.03 -24.88 15.41
CA ILE A 612 53.90 -23.44 15.69
C ILE A 612 54.71 -22.61 14.70
N GLU A 613 55.94 -23.02 14.38
CA GLU A 613 56.83 -22.29 13.47
C GLU A 613 56.29 -22.29 12.03
N GLU A 614 55.76 -23.42 11.58
CA GLU A 614 55.10 -23.52 10.27
C GLU A 614 53.87 -22.62 10.19
N LEU A 615 53.01 -22.62 11.21
CA LEU A 615 51.85 -21.72 11.28
C LEU A 615 52.26 -20.25 11.32
N ARG A 616 53.33 -19.89 12.04
CA ARG A 616 53.85 -18.52 12.08
C ARG A 616 54.22 -18.00 10.69
N SER A 617 54.92 -18.81 9.90
CA SER A 617 55.32 -18.44 8.54
C SER A 617 54.11 -18.18 7.61
N GLN A 618 52.99 -18.86 7.85
CA GLN A 618 51.74 -18.63 7.12
C GLN A 618 51.06 -17.34 7.58
N ILE A 619 51.03 -17.08 8.89
CA ILE A 619 50.40 -15.89 9.51
C ILE A 619 51.09 -14.60 9.08
N GLU A 620 52.41 -14.60 8.85
CA GLU A 620 53.14 -13.42 8.34
C GLU A 620 52.59 -12.88 7.02
N ARG A 621 51.97 -13.75 6.19
CA ARG A 621 51.31 -13.35 4.94
C ARG A 621 50.02 -12.56 5.15
N ALA A 622 49.48 -12.52 6.37
CA ALA A 622 48.22 -11.83 6.66
C ALA A 622 48.35 -10.30 6.58
N ALA A 623 49.50 -9.73 6.97
CA ALA A 623 49.70 -8.27 6.97
C ALA A 623 49.52 -7.62 5.58
N PRO A 624 50.21 -8.05 4.50
CA PRO A 624 50.02 -7.47 3.17
C PRO A 624 48.61 -7.72 2.61
N LEU A 625 47.98 -8.85 2.96
CA LEU A 625 46.60 -9.15 2.55
C LEU A 625 45.58 -8.22 3.24
N ARG A 626 45.79 -7.83 4.51
CA ARG A 626 44.96 -6.84 5.20
C ARG A 626 45.04 -5.47 4.51
N GLU A 627 46.25 -5.04 4.14
CA GLU A 627 46.44 -3.80 3.38
C GLU A 627 45.78 -3.87 2.00
N GLN A 628 45.94 -4.97 1.27
CA GLN A 628 45.30 -5.18 -0.03
C GLN A 628 43.76 -5.14 0.08
N ARG A 629 43.19 -5.76 1.11
CA ARG A 629 41.74 -5.68 1.40
C ARG A 629 41.31 -4.23 1.57
N ASP A 630 42.05 -3.44 2.36
CA ASP A 630 41.68 -2.05 2.65
C ASP A 630 41.78 -1.16 1.40
N GLN A 631 42.80 -1.37 0.57
CA GLN A 631 42.91 -0.70 -0.73
C GLN A 631 41.77 -1.06 -1.68
N LEU A 632 41.39 -2.35 -1.76
CA LEU A 632 40.25 -2.79 -2.56
C LEU A 632 38.94 -2.21 -2.04
N GLN A 633 38.75 -2.16 -0.72
CA GLN A 633 37.56 -1.57 -0.11
C GLN A 633 37.45 -0.05 -0.41
N ALA A 634 38.56 0.68 -0.39
CA ALA A 634 38.58 2.10 -0.78
C ALA A 634 38.21 2.30 -2.27
N ARG A 635 38.72 1.42 -3.16
CA ARG A 635 38.39 1.42 -4.59
C ARG A 635 36.93 1.08 -4.86
N ILE A 636 36.36 0.14 -4.12
CA ILE A 636 34.92 -0.19 -4.17
C ILE A 636 34.09 1.04 -3.81
N LEU A 637 34.41 1.73 -2.71
CA LEU A 637 33.68 2.94 -2.32
C LEU A 637 33.73 4.05 -3.37
N THR A 638 34.86 4.21 -4.06
CA THR A 638 35.01 5.21 -5.12
C THR A 638 34.22 4.81 -6.37
N ALA A 639 34.26 3.54 -6.77
CA ALA A 639 33.48 3.02 -7.88
C ALA A 639 31.96 3.08 -7.61
N GLU A 640 31.51 2.82 -6.38
CA GLU A 640 30.10 2.94 -5.98
C GLU A 640 29.59 4.38 -6.11
N ARG A 641 30.40 5.37 -5.70
CA ARG A 641 30.05 6.79 -5.88
C ARG A 641 29.96 7.18 -7.35
N ALA A 642 30.97 6.82 -8.14
CA ALA A 642 30.97 7.10 -9.58
C ALA A 642 29.78 6.44 -10.29
N LEU A 643 29.45 5.20 -9.93
CA LEU A 643 28.29 4.49 -10.48
C LEU A 643 26.98 5.20 -10.11
N HIS A 644 26.85 5.68 -8.88
CA HIS A 644 25.65 6.38 -8.45
C HIS A 644 25.48 7.72 -9.19
N GLU A 645 26.53 8.53 -9.28
CA GLU A 645 26.52 9.80 -10.01
C GLU A 645 26.15 9.60 -11.50
N GLU A 646 26.70 8.56 -12.13
CA GLU A 646 26.42 8.27 -13.54
C GLU A 646 25.00 7.72 -13.74
N GLN A 647 24.46 6.93 -12.79
CA GLN A 647 23.06 6.48 -12.82
C GLN A 647 22.08 7.64 -12.72
N GLU A 648 22.33 8.62 -11.85
CA GLU A 648 21.50 9.83 -11.77
C GLU A 648 21.58 10.65 -13.07
N ALA A 649 22.77 10.77 -13.66
CA ALA A 649 22.96 11.47 -14.92
C ALA A 649 22.24 10.75 -16.08
N LEU A 650 22.30 9.42 -16.13
CA LEU A 650 21.54 8.60 -17.07
C LEU A 650 20.02 8.82 -16.89
N GLY A 651 19.52 8.83 -15.66
CA GLY A 651 18.11 9.10 -15.38
C GLY A 651 17.65 10.46 -15.89
N ARG A 652 18.43 11.52 -15.68
CA ARG A 652 18.16 12.86 -16.22
C ARG A 652 18.20 12.91 -17.76
N ALA A 653 19.11 12.15 -18.39
CA ALA A 653 19.18 12.07 -19.85
C ALA A 653 17.99 11.29 -20.43
N GLN A 654 17.58 10.19 -19.79
CA GLN A 654 16.41 9.41 -20.17
C GLN A 654 15.12 10.22 -20.10
N GLN A 655 14.93 11.00 -19.03
CA GLN A 655 13.75 11.86 -18.91
C GLN A 655 13.68 12.90 -20.04
N ARG A 656 14.80 13.57 -20.36
CA ARG A 656 14.86 14.50 -21.50
C ARG A 656 14.57 13.82 -22.84
N LEU A 657 15.00 12.57 -23.01
CA LEU A 657 14.72 11.78 -24.21
C LEU A 657 13.23 11.41 -24.30
N GLU A 658 12.61 11.04 -23.20
CA GLU A 658 11.17 10.75 -23.11
C GLU A 658 10.34 11.99 -23.43
N ASP A 659 10.66 13.14 -22.83
CA ASP A 659 10.04 14.44 -23.16
C ASP A 659 10.15 14.77 -24.67
N ALA A 660 11.27 14.40 -25.30
CA ALA A 660 11.47 14.61 -26.73
C ALA A 660 10.60 13.69 -27.59
N TYR A 661 10.42 12.42 -27.20
CA TYR A 661 9.49 11.52 -27.90
C TYR A 661 8.03 11.94 -27.73
N GLU A 662 7.60 12.36 -26.55
CA GLU A 662 6.23 12.89 -26.34
C GLU A 662 5.97 14.12 -27.23
N LYS A 663 6.94 15.04 -27.30
CA LYS A 663 6.86 16.20 -28.20
C LYS A 663 6.80 15.80 -29.67
N ARG A 664 7.50 14.74 -30.08
CA ARG A 664 7.44 14.21 -31.44
C ARG A 664 6.06 13.67 -31.79
N GLU A 665 5.43 12.94 -30.87
CA GLU A 665 4.04 12.48 -31.06
C GLU A 665 3.07 13.67 -31.13
N ARG A 666 3.23 14.64 -30.23
CA ARG A 666 2.41 15.86 -30.25
C ARG A 666 2.56 16.64 -31.56
N ALA A 667 3.76 16.72 -32.12
CA ALA A 667 3.98 17.35 -33.42
C ALA A 667 3.23 16.61 -34.54
N ALA A 668 3.20 15.28 -34.54
CA ALA A 668 2.44 14.51 -35.52
C ALA A 668 0.92 14.76 -35.41
N GLU A 669 0.39 14.88 -34.20
CA GLU A 669 -1.03 15.24 -33.98
C GLU A 669 -1.35 16.64 -34.50
N LEU A 670 -0.51 17.62 -34.15
CA LEU A 670 -0.66 19.00 -34.58
C LEU A 670 -0.54 19.15 -36.10
N GLU A 671 0.36 18.41 -36.74
CA GLU A 671 0.49 18.37 -38.20
C GLU A 671 -0.79 17.84 -38.86
N ALA A 672 -1.38 16.78 -38.32
CA ALA A 672 -2.66 16.23 -38.82
C ALA A 672 -3.81 17.24 -38.65
N GLN A 673 -3.89 17.93 -37.50
CA GLN A 673 -4.85 19.00 -37.26
C GLN A 673 -4.66 20.17 -38.23
N ARG A 674 -3.40 20.58 -38.48
CA ARG A 674 -3.09 21.63 -39.46
C ARG A 674 -3.59 21.25 -40.85
N GLN A 675 -3.34 20.02 -41.30
CA GLN A 675 -3.78 19.54 -42.62
C GLN A 675 -5.31 19.56 -42.76
N GLN A 676 -6.03 19.16 -41.71
CA GLN A 676 -7.49 19.22 -41.69
C GLN A 676 -8.00 20.67 -41.78
N LEU A 677 -7.43 21.58 -40.99
CA LEU A 677 -7.81 23.00 -41.02
C LEU A 677 -7.46 23.67 -42.36
N VAL A 678 -6.35 23.29 -43.00
CA VAL A 678 -5.99 23.78 -44.34
C VAL A 678 -7.02 23.36 -45.37
N ALA A 679 -7.47 22.10 -45.33
CA ALA A 679 -8.52 21.62 -46.22
C ALA A 679 -9.85 22.35 -45.98
N GLU A 680 -10.24 22.53 -44.71
CA GLU A 680 -11.45 23.23 -44.32
C GLU A 680 -11.42 24.72 -44.72
N LYS A 681 -10.29 25.40 -44.51
CA LYS A 681 -10.06 26.77 -44.99
C LYS A 681 -10.26 26.87 -46.51
N GLY A 682 -9.77 25.89 -47.27
CA GLY A 682 -9.95 25.84 -48.72
C GLY A 682 -11.43 25.79 -49.14
N ILE A 683 -12.25 25.01 -48.43
CA ILE A 683 -13.71 24.97 -48.66
C ILE A 683 -14.33 26.34 -48.42
N TYR A 684 -14.00 27.00 -47.31
CA TYR A 684 -14.54 28.34 -47.02
C TYR A 684 -14.05 29.40 -48.01
N GLU A 685 -12.83 29.30 -48.52
CA GLU A 685 -12.32 30.16 -49.60
C GLU A 685 -13.16 30.06 -50.88
N GLU A 686 -13.52 28.84 -51.27
CA GLU A 686 -14.41 28.61 -52.41
C GLU A 686 -15.81 29.18 -52.14
N LEU A 687 -16.36 28.99 -50.94
CA LEU A 687 -17.67 29.53 -50.55
C LEU A 687 -17.71 31.06 -50.54
N VAL A 688 -16.66 31.72 -50.04
CA VAL A 688 -16.53 33.19 -50.09
C VAL A 688 -16.56 33.67 -51.53
N ARG A 689 -15.84 33.00 -52.44
CA ARG A 689 -15.83 33.35 -53.86
C ARG A 689 -17.19 33.08 -54.52
N ALA A 690 -17.83 31.97 -54.19
CA ALA A 690 -19.11 31.56 -54.77
C ALA A 690 -20.27 32.45 -54.34
N PHE A 691 -20.34 32.87 -53.07
CA PHE A 691 -21.41 33.73 -52.57
C PHE A 691 -21.18 35.22 -52.82
N GLY A 692 -19.96 35.62 -53.17
CA GLY A 692 -19.64 37.01 -53.50
C GLY A 692 -20.32 37.52 -54.77
N LYS A 693 -20.18 38.83 -55.00
CA LYS A 693 -20.86 39.56 -56.09
C LYS A 693 -20.54 39.06 -57.50
N GLY A 694 -19.39 38.43 -57.70
CA GLY A 694 -18.98 37.83 -58.97
C GLY A 694 -19.24 36.32 -59.09
N GLY A 695 -19.86 35.71 -58.08
CA GLY A 695 -20.20 34.29 -58.07
C GLY A 695 -21.66 34.06 -58.45
N ILE A 696 -22.37 33.30 -57.62
CA ILE A 696 -23.77 32.91 -57.80
C ILE A 696 -24.66 34.15 -58.02
N GLN A 697 -24.41 35.25 -57.32
CA GLN A 697 -25.18 36.49 -57.48
C GLN A 697 -25.12 37.04 -58.90
N ALA A 698 -23.92 37.09 -59.51
CA ALA A 698 -23.74 37.51 -60.90
C ALA A 698 -24.45 36.53 -61.85
N MET A 699 -24.28 35.23 -61.65
CA MET A 699 -24.93 34.20 -62.48
C MET A 699 -26.46 34.32 -62.46
N ILE A 700 -27.07 34.60 -61.30
CA ILE A 700 -28.52 34.77 -61.18
C ILE A 700 -29.00 36.00 -61.96
N ILE A 701 -28.26 37.12 -61.90
CA ILE A 701 -28.58 38.35 -62.63
C ILE A 701 -28.40 38.12 -64.14
N GLU A 702 -27.29 37.53 -64.57
CA GLU A 702 -26.98 37.26 -65.98
C GLU A 702 -28.02 36.34 -66.62
N ASN A 703 -28.49 35.32 -65.90
CA ASN A 703 -29.56 34.44 -66.40
C ASN A 703 -30.93 35.14 -66.51
N MET A 704 -31.17 36.21 -65.74
CA MET A 704 -32.44 36.94 -65.78
C MET A 704 -32.49 37.99 -66.89
N ILE A 705 -31.37 38.60 -67.25
CA ILE A 705 -31.34 39.70 -68.23
C ILE A 705 -31.97 39.31 -69.59
N PRO A 706 -31.67 38.13 -70.19
CA PRO A 706 -32.32 37.69 -71.42
C PRO A 706 -33.85 37.59 -71.28
N GLU A 707 -34.34 37.09 -70.14
CA GLU A 707 -35.77 36.96 -69.86
C GLU A 707 -36.45 38.34 -69.74
N LEU A 708 -35.78 39.32 -69.12
CA LEU A 708 -36.25 40.70 -69.03
C LEU A 708 -36.28 41.38 -70.40
N GLU A 709 -35.24 41.16 -71.21
CA GLU A 709 -35.15 41.68 -72.59
C GLU A 709 -36.28 41.13 -73.46
N GLU A 710 -36.49 39.81 -73.44
CA GLU A 710 -37.52 39.13 -74.23
C GLU A 710 -38.92 39.63 -73.88
N ARG A 711 -39.24 39.72 -72.59
CA ARG A 711 -40.56 40.19 -72.12
C ARG A 711 -40.80 41.67 -72.45
N ALA A 712 -39.80 42.53 -72.26
CA ALA A 712 -39.93 43.94 -72.58
C ALA A 712 -40.12 44.16 -74.10
N ASN A 713 -39.37 43.43 -74.94
CA ASN A 713 -39.56 43.48 -76.39
C ASN A 713 -40.92 42.95 -76.82
N ALA A 714 -41.43 41.87 -76.21
CA ALA A 714 -42.76 41.36 -76.51
C ALA A 714 -43.87 42.38 -76.22
N ILE A 715 -43.67 43.28 -75.26
CA ILE A 715 -44.60 44.38 -74.95
C ILE A 715 -44.45 45.51 -75.99
N LEU A 716 -43.21 45.88 -76.35
CA LEU A 716 -42.95 46.88 -77.39
C LEU A 716 -43.52 46.47 -78.75
N ASP A 717 -43.35 45.21 -79.15
CA ASP A 717 -43.83 44.66 -80.43
C ASP A 717 -45.37 44.71 -80.56
N ARG A 718 -46.10 44.74 -79.43
CA ARG A 718 -47.56 44.87 -79.39
C ARG A 718 -48.05 46.32 -79.50
N MET A 719 -47.17 47.31 -79.37
CA MET A 719 -47.55 48.71 -79.50
C MET A 719 -47.67 49.13 -80.97
N PRO A 720 -48.81 49.72 -81.40
CA PRO A 720 -48.99 50.20 -82.77
C PRO A 720 -47.89 51.18 -83.21
N GLY A 721 -47.32 50.94 -84.39
CA GLY A 721 -46.27 51.80 -84.98
C GLY A 721 -44.92 51.75 -84.25
N ASN A 722 -44.67 50.73 -83.42
CA ASN A 722 -43.36 50.52 -82.84
C ASN A 722 -42.38 49.89 -83.84
N ALA A 723 -41.20 50.50 -83.97
CA ALA A 723 -40.05 49.93 -84.68
C ALA A 723 -38.85 49.70 -83.73
N MET A 724 -39.01 49.96 -82.43
CA MET A 724 -37.94 49.90 -81.44
C MET A 724 -37.80 48.50 -80.84
N ARG A 725 -36.56 48.00 -80.77
CA ARG A 725 -36.18 46.83 -79.96
C ARG A 725 -35.12 47.19 -78.92
N LEU A 726 -35.37 46.74 -77.70
CA LEU A 726 -34.54 46.87 -76.52
C LEU A 726 -33.46 45.76 -76.47
N GLU A 727 -32.23 46.14 -76.14
CA GLU A 727 -31.10 45.23 -75.87
C GLU A 727 -30.42 45.67 -74.56
N PHE A 728 -30.27 44.75 -73.61
CA PHE A 728 -29.48 44.96 -72.40
C PHE A 728 -28.05 44.46 -72.63
N ARG A 729 -27.10 45.39 -72.75
CA ARG A 729 -25.69 45.04 -72.86
C ARG A 729 -25.10 44.78 -71.49
N THR A 730 -24.69 43.55 -71.27
CA THR A 730 -24.03 43.10 -70.04
C THR A 730 -22.54 43.40 -70.02
N GLN A 731 -21.95 43.78 -71.16
CA GLN A 731 -20.52 44.03 -71.32
C GLN A 731 -20.25 45.24 -72.23
N ARG A 732 -19.23 46.04 -71.89
CA ARG A 732 -18.70 47.14 -72.73
C ARG A 732 -17.17 47.10 -72.77
N GLN A 733 -16.55 47.52 -73.87
CA GLN A 733 -15.08 47.62 -73.95
C GLN A 733 -14.55 48.72 -73.03
N ARG A 734 -13.39 48.47 -72.42
CA ARG A 734 -12.70 49.43 -71.56
C ARG A 734 -12.06 50.54 -72.41
N LEU A 735 -12.23 51.79 -72.01
CA LEU A 735 -11.70 52.98 -72.70
C LEU A 735 -10.16 53.05 -72.81
N SER A 736 -9.41 52.16 -72.14
CA SER A 736 -7.94 52.26 -72.04
C SER A 736 -7.21 50.91 -72.12
N GLY A 737 -7.79 49.90 -72.79
CA GLY A 737 -7.12 48.62 -73.06
C GLY A 737 -8.07 47.51 -73.48
N ASP A 738 -7.52 46.41 -74.01
CA ASP A 738 -8.28 45.20 -74.32
C ASP A 738 -8.84 44.59 -73.04
N GLY A 739 -10.17 44.60 -72.93
CA GLY A 739 -10.90 44.05 -71.79
C GLY A 739 -12.36 44.48 -71.81
N LEU A 740 -13.25 43.56 -71.47
CA LEU A 740 -14.68 43.81 -71.32
C LEU A 740 -14.97 44.18 -69.86
N ILE A 741 -15.67 45.28 -69.65
CA ILE A 741 -16.22 45.69 -68.35
C ILE A 741 -17.66 45.21 -68.29
N GLU A 742 -18.03 44.54 -67.21
CA GLU A 742 -19.43 44.26 -66.92
C GLU A 742 -20.23 45.55 -66.76
N THR A 743 -21.33 45.66 -67.48
CA THR A 743 -22.26 46.79 -67.45
C THR A 743 -23.69 46.29 -67.52
N LEU A 744 -24.64 47.20 -67.57
CA LEU A 744 -26.06 46.94 -67.83
C LEU A 744 -26.59 48.14 -68.61
N ASP A 745 -26.01 48.35 -69.79
CA ASP A 745 -26.34 49.46 -70.67
C ASP A 745 -27.60 49.12 -71.46
N ILE A 746 -28.46 50.12 -71.64
CA ILE A 746 -29.72 49.97 -72.37
C ILE A 746 -29.52 50.55 -73.77
N VAL A 747 -29.56 49.68 -74.76
CA VAL A 747 -29.44 50.05 -76.18
C VAL A 747 -30.75 49.78 -76.87
N ILE A 748 -31.19 50.72 -77.70
CA ILE A 748 -32.40 50.56 -78.50
C ILE A 748 -31.99 50.53 -79.96
N SER A 749 -32.65 49.66 -80.72
CA SER A 749 -32.50 49.54 -82.16
C SER A 749 -33.81 49.93 -82.85
N ASP A 750 -33.74 50.83 -83.83
CA ASP A 750 -34.86 51.25 -84.67
C ASP A 750 -34.43 51.36 -86.15
N GLU A 751 -35.29 51.91 -87.02
CA GLU A 751 -35.01 52.11 -88.45
C GLU A 751 -33.77 52.99 -88.72
N ALA A 752 -33.40 53.87 -87.80
CA ALA A 752 -32.22 54.74 -87.90
C ALA A 752 -30.94 54.08 -87.34
N GLY A 753 -31.03 52.87 -86.78
CA GLY A 753 -29.92 52.08 -86.28
C GLY A 753 -29.95 51.87 -84.78
N ARG A 754 -28.78 51.58 -84.18
CA ARG A 754 -28.64 51.33 -82.74
C ARG A 754 -28.11 52.57 -82.04
N ARG A 755 -28.81 53.05 -81.01
CA ARG A 755 -28.37 54.20 -80.21
C ARG A 755 -28.70 54.01 -78.72
N PRO A 756 -27.95 54.67 -77.81
CA PRO A 756 -28.26 54.66 -76.38
C PRO A 756 -29.67 55.17 -76.08
N TYR A 757 -30.30 54.63 -75.05
CA TYR A 757 -31.64 55.01 -74.57
C TYR A 757 -31.80 56.53 -74.42
N GLU A 758 -30.75 57.25 -73.99
CA GLU A 758 -30.78 58.68 -73.68
C GLU A 758 -30.98 59.59 -74.91
N LEU A 759 -30.85 59.07 -76.13
CA LEU A 759 -30.98 59.84 -77.39
C LEU A 759 -32.38 59.80 -78.01
N TYR A 760 -33.33 59.10 -77.38
CA TYR A 760 -34.71 58.95 -77.88
C TYR A 760 -35.62 60.10 -77.44
N SER A 761 -36.68 60.35 -78.20
CA SER A 761 -37.67 61.39 -77.86
C SER A 761 -38.49 61.02 -76.61
N GLY A 762 -39.12 62.02 -75.97
CA GLY A 762 -39.92 61.80 -74.75
C GLY A 762 -41.02 60.74 -74.88
N GLY A 763 -41.67 60.63 -76.05
CA GLY A 763 -42.69 59.60 -76.31
C GLY A 763 -42.12 58.21 -76.60
N GLU A 764 -40.91 58.11 -77.15
CA GLU A 764 -40.22 56.84 -77.38
C GLU A 764 -39.62 56.29 -76.09
N MET A 765 -38.92 57.14 -75.32
CA MET A 765 -38.44 56.80 -73.99
C MET A 765 -39.59 56.35 -73.09
N PHE A 766 -40.76 56.97 -73.22
CA PHE A 766 -41.95 56.56 -72.50
C PHE A 766 -42.34 55.09 -72.80
N ARG A 767 -42.46 54.70 -74.07
CA ARG A 767 -42.80 53.32 -74.46
C ARG A 767 -41.77 52.31 -73.96
N ILE A 768 -40.49 52.65 -74.04
CA ILE A 768 -39.37 51.82 -73.55
C ILE A 768 -39.43 51.64 -72.03
N ASN A 769 -39.57 52.74 -71.28
CA ASN A 769 -39.66 52.71 -69.83
C ASN A 769 -40.88 51.91 -69.37
N PHE A 770 -42.01 52.11 -70.04
CA PHE A 770 -43.23 51.35 -69.77
C PHE A 770 -43.03 49.85 -70.00
N ALA A 771 -42.47 49.46 -71.14
CA ALA A 771 -42.22 48.05 -71.46
C ALA A 771 -41.23 47.39 -70.47
N ILE A 772 -40.12 48.06 -70.13
CA ILE A 772 -39.17 47.55 -69.13
C ILE A 772 -39.82 47.43 -67.76
N ARG A 773 -40.59 48.44 -67.34
CA ARG A 773 -41.23 48.44 -66.03
C ARG A 773 -42.26 47.32 -65.92
N VAL A 774 -43.09 47.15 -66.94
CA VAL A 774 -44.09 46.07 -66.99
C VAL A 774 -43.39 44.70 -67.03
N ALA A 775 -42.34 44.52 -67.85
CA ALA A 775 -41.57 43.28 -67.91
C ALA A 775 -40.91 42.93 -66.56
N LEU A 776 -40.30 43.91 -65.89
CA LEU A 776 -39.71 43.75 -64.56
C LEU A 776 -40.77 43.37 -63.51
N SER A 777 -41.94 43.98 -63.59
CA SER A 777 -43.09 43.71 -62.71
C SER A 777 -43.64 42.30 -62.91
N MET A 778 -43.73 41.84 -64.15
CA MET A 778 -44.13 40.46 -64.48
C MET A 778 -43.09 39.43 -64.05
N LEU A 779 -41.80 39.73 -64.18
CA LEU A 779 -40.71 38.85 -63.73
C LEU A 779 -40.72 38.67 -62.22
N LEU A 780 -40.91 39.76 -61.49
CA LEU A 780 -41.05 39.77 -60.04
C LEU A 780 -42.19 38.86 -59.57
N ALA A 781 -43.38 39.04 -60.15
CA ALA A 781 -44.53 38.21 -59.81
C ALA A 781 -44.28 36.73 -60.14
N HIS A 782 -43.73 36.44 -61.33
CA HIS A 782 -43.46 35.07 -61.77
C HIS A 782 -42.48 34.32 -60.86
N ARG A 783 -41.38 34.97 -60.44
CA ARG A 783 -40.42 34.36 -59.50
C ARG A 783 -40.99 34.19 -58.09
N ALA A 784 -41.87 35.09 -57.66
CA ALA A 784 -42.61 34.92 -56.41
C ALA A 784 -43.67 33.78 -56.50
N GLY A 785 -43.81 33.12 -57.66
CA GLY A 785 -44.76 32.03 -57.87
C GLY A 785 -46.20 32.51 -58.08
N THR A 786 -46.38 33.79 -58.43
CA THR A 786 -47.70 34.43 -58.52
C THR A 786 -47.91 35.07 -59.90
N ARG A 787 -49.16 35.34 -60.27
CA ARG A 787 -49.49 36.13 -61.45
C ARG A 787 -49.90 37.53 -61.04
N LEU A 788 -49.32 38.53 -61.71
CA LEU A 788 -49.71 39.92 -61.55
C LEU A 788 -51.01 40.15 -62.32
N GLU A 789 -52.15 40.10 -61.63
CA GLU A 789 -53.46 40.20 -62.28
C GLU A 789 -54.07 41.60 -62.21
N LEU A 790 -53.52 42.49 -61.37
CA LEU A 790 -53.91 43.90 -61.24
C LEU A 790 -52.72 44.79 -61.58
N LEU A 791 -52.94 45.75 -62.47
CA LEU A 791 -52.00 46.85 -62.73
C LEU A 791 -52.70 48.18 -62.45
N VAL A 792 -51.99 49.06 -61.75
CA VAL A 792 -52.46 50.39 -61.41
C VAL A 792 -51.48 51.42 -61.93
N ILE A 793 -51.97 52.38 -62.69
CA ILE A 793 -51.19 53.44 -63.33
C ILE A 793 -51.66 54.76 -62.73
N ASP A 794 -50.91 55.33 -61.78
CA ASP A 794 -51.31 56.55 -61.04
C ASP A 794 -50.73 57.81 -61.71
N GLU A 795 -51.60 58.63 -62.34
CA GLU A 795 -51.30 59.90 -63.02
C GLU A 795 -49.96 59.88 -63.76
N GLY A 796 -49.79 58.86 -64.59
CA GLY A 796 -48.46 58.36 -64.87
C GLY A 796 -47.54 59.32 -65.62
N PHE A 797 -48.01 60.28 -66.43
CA PHE A 797 -47.10 60.90 -67.41
C PHE A 797 -47.47 62.36 -67.74
N GLY A 798 -47.05 63.29 -66.87
CA GLY A 798 -47.20 64.75 -67.04
C GLY A 798 -46.35 65.36 -68.16
N THR A 799 -46.85 66.46 -68.74
CA THR A 799 -46.36 67.20 -69.93
C THR A 799 -46.15 66.36 -71.20
N GLN A 800 -47.08 65.47 -71.51
CA GLN A 800 -47.15 64.84 -72.83
C GLN A 800 -48.01 65.71 -73.76
N ASP A 801 -47.49 65.97 -74.96
CA ASP A 801 -48.24 66.56 -76.07
C ASP A 801 -49.36 65.62 -76.52
N THR A 802 -50.23 66.08 -77.43
CA THR A 802 -51.39 65.28 -77.90
C THR A 802 -50.96 63.90 -78.43
N LYS A 803 -49.77 63.80 -79.04
CA LYS A 803 -49.18 62.54 -79.54
C LYS A 803 -48.76 61.57 -78.43
N GLY A 804 -48.17 62.08 -77.34
CA GLY A 804 -47.79 61.26 -76.19
C GLY A 804 -48.98 60.61 -75.48
N ARG A 805 -50.13 61.29 -75.43
CA ARG A 805 -51.38 60.76 -74.83
C ARG A 805 -51.98 59.61 -75.63
N GLU A 806 -51.96 59.68 -76.96
CA GLU A 806 -52.35 58.56 -77.82
C GLU A 806 -51.42 57.35 -77.61
N GLY A 807 -50.12 57.61 -77.49
CA GLY A 807 -49.12 56.58 -77.19
C GLY A 807 -49.34 55.86 -75.85
N LEU A 808 -49.82 56.57 -74.83
CA LEU A 808 -50.16 55.98 -73.53
C LEU A 808 -51.33 54.99 -73.64
N VAL A 809 -52.42 55.37 -74.31
CA VAL A 809 -53.57 54.48 -74.48
C VAL A 809 -53.21 53.27 -75.33
N GLN A 810 -52.38 53.45 -76.35
CA GLN A 810 -51.82 52.36 -77.14
C GLN A 810 -50.95 51.40 -76.31
N ALA A 811 -50.08 51.93 -75.44
CA ALA A 811 -49.25 51.13 -74.55
C ALA A 811 -50.07 50.33 -73.52
N ILE A 812 -51.13 50.92 -72.97
CA ILE A 812 -52.05 50.24 -72.04
C ILE A 812 -52.82 49.12 -72.76
N ARG A 813 -53.30 49.36 -73.98
CA ARG A 813 -53.97 48.32 -74.78
C ARG A 813 -53.02 47.18 -75.15
N ALA A 814 -51.75 47.46 -75.42
CA ALA A 814 -50.75 46.44 -75.74
C ALA A 814 -50.55 45.39 -74.63
N ILE A 815 -50.90 45.74 -73.38
CA ILE A 815 -50.77 44.85 -72.22
C ILE A 815 -52.13 44.43 -71.62
N GLU A 816 -53.26 44.77 -72.24
CA GLU A 816 -54.59 44.50 -71.72
C GLU A 816 -54.84 43.00 -71.45
N ASP A 817 -54.28 42.12 -72.27
CA ASP A 817 -54.43 40.66 -72.10
C ASP A 817 -53.49 40.06 -71.05
N GLU A 818 -52.49 40.81 -70.60
CA GLU A 818 -51.54 40.34 -69.59
C GLU A 818 -52.05 40.54 -68.15
N PHE A 819 -53.02 41.44 -67.98
CA PHE A 819 -53.61 41.77 -66.69
C PHE A 819 -55.11 41.46 -66.71
N ALA A 820 -55.64 40.94 -65.62
CA ALA A 820 -57.08 40.76 -65.51
C ALA A 820 -57.79 42.10 -65.31
N MET A 821 -57.12 43.06 -64.67
CA MET A 821 -57.62 44.41 -64.45
C MET A 821 -56.51 45.47 -64.55
N ILE A 822 -56.76 46.53 -65.31
CA ILE A 822 -55.92 47.73 -65.36
C ILE A 822 -56.72 48.94 -64.88
N LEU A 823 -56.21 49.62 -63.85
CA LEU A 823 -56.78 50.85 -63.31
C LEU A 823 -55.88 52.03 -63.67
N VAL A 824 -56.41 52.99 -64.42
CA VAL A 824 -55.68 54.20 -64.86
C VAL A 824 -56.21 55.41 -64.11
N ILE A 825 -55.40 56.04 -63.27
CA ILE A 825 -55.77 57.28 -62.58
C ILE A 825 -55.36 58.47 -63.43
N THR A 826 -56.31 59.36 -63.73
CA THR A 826 -56.02 60.61 -64.45
C THR A 826 -56.97 61.73 -64.05
N HIS A 827 -56.49 62.98 -64.06
CA HIS A 827 -57.32 64.19 -63.97
C HIS A 827 -57.63 64.79 -65.35
N ILE A 828 -57.05 64.25 -66.43
CA ILE A 828 -57.15 64.80 -67.79
C ILE A 828 -58.50 64.38 -68.38
N ASP A 829 -59.38 65.35 -68.64
CA ASP A 829 -60.72 65.11 -69.18
C ASP A 829 -60.70 64.38 -70.53
N GLU A 830 -59.77 64.73 -71.43
CA GLU A 830 -59.69 64.15 -72.79
C GLU A 830 -59.30 62.67 -72.80
N LEU A 831 -58.68 62.16 -71.73
CA LEU A 831 -58.33 60.74 -71.59
C LEU A 831 -59.51 59.92 -71.06
N LYS A 832 -60.45 60.53 -70.33
CA LYS A 832 -61.60 59.83 -69.75
C LYS A 832 -62.46 59.17 -70.82
N ASP A 833 -62.57 59.81 -71.99
CA ASP A 833 -63.36 59.33 -73.12
C ASP A 833 -62.76 58.14 -73.87
N GLN A 834 -61.48 57.80 -73.62
CA GLN A 834 -60.79 56.72 -74.33
C GLN A 834 -60.91 55.35 -73.63
N PHE A 835 -61.49 55.31 -72.43
CA PHE A 835 -61.65 54.09 -71.62
C PHE A 835 -63.12 53.64 -71.53
N PRO A 836 -63.38 52.32 -71.57
CA PRO A 836 -64.74 51.77 -71.64
C PRO A 836 -65.54 51.92 -70.33
N THR A 837 -64.86 51.97 -69.18
CA THR A 837 -65.49 52.13 -67.87
C THR A 837 -64.82 53.27 -67.12
N ARG A 838 -65.61 54.10 -66.42
CA ARG A 838 -65.10 55.22 -65.63
C ARG A 838 -65.54 55.10 -64.19
N ILE A 839 -64.59 55.27 -63.29
CA ILE A 839 -64.81 55.37 -61.86
C ILE A 839 -64.62 56.85 -61.51
N ASN A 840 -65.72 57.59 -61.40
CA ASN A 840 -65.71 59.03 -61.13
C ASN A 840 -65.73 59.29 -59.62
N VAL A 841 -64.70 59.97 -59.13
CA VAL A 841 -64.59 60.43 -57.75
C VAL A 841 -64.98 61.92 -57.70
N VAL A 842 -66.09 62.21 -57.04
CA VAL A 842 -66.63 63.56 -56.90
C VAL A 842 -66.56 64.00 -55.45
N LYS A 843 -66.09 65.22 -55.22
CA LYS A 843 -66.00 65.81 -53.89
C LYS A 843 -67.34 66.46 -53.51
N THR A 844 -67.94 66.02 -52.40
CA THR A 844 -69.16 66.62 -51.83
C THR A 844 -68.85 67.25 -50.46
N PRO A 845 -69.73 68.11 -49.91
CA PRO A 845 -69.58 68.64 -48.55
C PRO A 845 -69.50 67.56 -47.46
N GLN A 846 -70.11 66.39 -47.70
CA GLN A 846 -70.15 65.26 -46.78
C GLN A 846 -68.91 64.35 -46.90
N GLY A 847 -68.12 64.47 -47.97
CA GLY A 847 -66.94 63.64 -48.24
C GLY A 847 -66.80 63.35 -49.73
N SER A 848 -65.83 62.54 -50.11
CA SER A 848 -65.73 62.06 -51.49
C SER A 848 -66.74 60.94 -51.75
N GLN A 849 -67.37 60.94 -52.92
CA GLN A 849 -68.27 59.88 -53.39
C GLN A 849 -67.74 59.28 -54.70
N VAL A 850 -68.08 58.02 -54.97
CA VAL A 850 -67.63 57.30 -56.16
C VAL A 850 -68.83 56.83 -56.98
N PHE A 851 -68.75 57.06 -58.29
CA PHE A 851 -69.76 56.61 -59.26
C PHE A 851 -69.07 55.83 -60.36
N VAL A 852 -69.55 54.61 -60.64
CA VAL A 852 -69.08 53.81 -61.78
C VAL A 852 -70.04 54.05 -62.94
N THR A 853 -69.53 54.51 -64.08
CA THR A 853 -70.30 54.85 -65.30
C THR A 853 -69.72 54.22 -66.53
#